data_AF-A0A835Z6J8-F1
#
_entry.id   AF-A0A835Z6J8-F1
#
_cell.length_a   1.000
_cell.length_b   1.000
_cell.length_c   1.000
_cell.angle_alpha   90.00
_cell.angle_beta   90.00
_cell.angle_gamma   90.00
#
_symmetry.space_group_name_H-M   'P 1'
#
loop_
_entity.id
_entity.type
_entity.pdbx_description
1 polymer ?
#
loop_
_entity_poly.entity_id
_entity_poly.type
_entity_poly.pdbx_seq_one_letter_code
_entity_poly.pdbx_strand_id
1 'polypeptide(L)'
;MEAAAVGEEDVQAELPAKLAAISLSGQQPSVAPAEPVQHQQQAAGAMGGGDYGSEGSLGDEGDDGEGGSGVAGIGSNEPHERCVLEDFTQCSQSHLWKLMMSFYDRKGVESWSQGIVPHFITCNSFIGRSYAHVLCGFLRDCMTAKSTMPLDQTQPLYIIELGAGSGKFSFFMLKALLQMKDMCDFPLEKIVFVMTDFTESNFKFWADHPALKPFVQSGQLDMAIFDAVNDTSITLSCSGVTLSPGSCVNPVCIVANYLFDTLCHDIFQVDGRQLKEGLISVGSKRPAEADPLDPEIIKRFDNKFCYRDISEDYYKGEEIDAISEDYYKGEDVDAVTFRRILHWYVDHFSPSPAGASILFPIGALRALRRLLSFSGNRAIVISGDKGNNNPDQFRGLADPHIAVHGSFSVMVNYHAIGAYFTARGGFALHNPQEEASLKVSAFVATGDVHAAGGVTADDGQWTGGAFEAKDEARSRLFPNLAGAFKYHVEHFGPNDFFVMQKGLKEDAPSPSLRTVVALLKLGDWDPDVFYKFRDVILNQVPTSGLKLRKDLCRGVPRVWENYYMLDKDKDVAFEIGRFYYGIRDYSHALEYYKFSSDHIGEHHVTRHNIGLCYYSMGNMTMATQNFDAALRLNPEYDKAHSWKQKVQQELAAAAAAAAAVSAAPVADRAPLPSAPPAAAAPTPAAAAAAPAGGMAAAAAEAAAALHLLLCSAAAVAAATAAAAAAEAAAAVAPTVLS
;
A
#
# COMPACT_ATOMS: atom_id res chain seq x y z
N MET A 1 -40.26 -40.49 8.49
CA MET A 1 -41.19 -41.51 9.00
C MET A 1 -42.54 -40.82 9.18
N GLU A 2 -43.59 -41.16 8.43
CA GLU A 2 -43.72 -42.17 7.36
C GLU A 2 -44.67 -41.68 6.24
N ALA A 3 -44.40 -42.15 5.02
CA ALA A 3 -45.32 -42.70 3.99
C ALA A 3 -46.60 -41.95 3.54
N ALA A 4 -47.04 -42.02 2.27
CA ALA A 4 -46.39 -42.43 1.00
C ALA A 4 -47.29 -42.13 -0.23
N ALA A 5 -46.73 -42.32 -1.44
CA ALA A 5 -47.38 -42.86 -2.67
C ALA A 5 -48.30 -41.94 -3.52
N VAL A 6 -48.48 -42.12 -4.85
CA VAL A 6 -47.79 -42.88 -5.96
C VAL A 6 -48.26 -42.34 -7.33
N GLY A 7 -47.55 -42.63 -8.44
CA GLY A 7 -47.95 -42.34 -9.86
C GLY A 7 -46.94 -41.42 -10.58
N GLU A 8 -46.04 -41.82 -11.49
CA GLU A 8 -45.96 -42.96 -12.45
C GLU A 8 -46.99 -42.91 -13.60
N GLU A 9 -46.67 -43.26 -14.86
CA GLU A 9 -45.39 -43.70 -15.51
C GLU A 9 -44.66 -42.49 -16.20
N ASP A 10 -43.89 -42.43 -17.30
CA ASP A 10 -43.26 -43.30 -18.35
C ASP A 10 -42.19 -42.44 -19.12
N VAL A 11 -41.24 -42.90 -19.95
CA VAL A 11 -40.01 -43.70 -19.70
C VAL A 11 -38.89 -43.38 -20.74
N GLN A 12 -37.68 -43.97 -20.60
CA GLN A 12 -36.55 -44.12 -21.58
C GLN A 12 -35.66 -42.90 -21.96
N ALA A 13 -34.34 -43.03 -22.22
CA ALA A 13 -33.47 -44.22 -22.30
C ALA A 13 -32.03 -44.04 -21.73
N GLU A 14 -31.61 -45.06 -20.97
CA GLU A 14 -30.33 -45.83 -20.97
C GLU A 14 -28.92 -45.24 -20.77
N LEU A 15 -28.18 -45.85 -19.82
CA LEU A 15 -26.70 -45.74 -19.65
C LEU A 15 -26.12 -46.87 -18.73
N PRO A 16 -25.22 -47.75 -19.23
CA PRO A 16 -24.42 -48.71 -18.42
C PRO A 16 -22.88 -48.59 -18.68
N ALA A 17 -21.92 -49.25 -18.01
CA ALA A 17 -21.73 -49.95 -16.71
C ALA A 17 -20.25 -50.48 -16.70
N LYS A 18 -19.53 -50.88 -15.63
CA LYS A 18 -19.67 -50.89 -14.15
C LYS A 18 -18.25 -51.13 -13.54
N LEU A 19 -18.07 -50.92 -12.23
CA LEU A 19 -16.86 -51.38 -11.48
C LEU A 19 -16.98 -52.83 -10.97
N ALA A 20 -15.84 -53.50 -10.79
CA ALA A 20 -15.62 -54.63 -9.87
C ALA A 20 -14.13 -54.73 -9.50
N ALA A 21 -13.80 -55.38 -8.36
CA ALA A 21 -12.44 -55.55 -7.85
C ALA A 21 -12.25 -56.95 -7.24
N ILE A 22 -11.00 -57.39 -6.99
CA ILE A 22 -10.58 -58.38 -5.98
C ILE A 22 -9.03 -58.44 -5.92
N SER A 23 -8.46 -58.99 -4.83
CA SER A 23 -7.02 -59.10 -4.56
C SER A 23 -6.63 -60.55 -4.25
N LEU A 24 -5.42 -61.00 -4.64
CA LEU A 24 -4.45 -61.68 -3.76
C LEU A 24 -3.20 -62.25 -4.49
N SER A 25 -2.05 -62.16 -3.79
CA SER A 25 -0.86 -63.05 -3.85
C SER A 25 0.04 -63.13 -5.10
N GLY A 26 1.36 -63.20 -4.87
CA GLY A 26 2.25 -64.13 -5.61
C GLY A 26 3.48 -63.59 -6.35
N GLN A 27 4.66 -63.78 -5.75
CA GLN A 27 5.99 -63.92 -6.37
C GLN A 27 6.66 -62.74 -7.13
N GLN A 28 7.98 -62.60 -6.93
CA GLN A 28 8.89 -61.85 -7.80
C GLN A 28 9.31 -62.69 -9.02
N PRO A 29 9.81 -62.04 -10.08
CA PRO A 29 11.23 -62.27 -10.40
C PRO A 29 12.02 -60.96 -10.57
N SER A 30 13.35 -61.06 -10.48
CA SER A 30 14.29 -59.93 -10.57
C SER A 30 14.75 -59.65 -12.01
N VAL A 31 14.74 -58.38 -12.42
CA VAL A 31 15.52 -57.83 -13.56
C VAL A 31 16.12 -56.49 -13.13
N ALA A 32 17.25 -56.10 -13.74
CA ALA A 32 18.09 -54.97 -13.33
C ALA A 32 17.40 -53.58 -13.44
N PRO A 33 17.86 -52.57 -12.66
CA PRO A 33 17.38 -51.21 -12.80
C PRO A 33 17.81 -50.60 -14.15
N ALA A 34 16.87 -49.93 -14.83
CA ALA A 34 17.16 -49.06 -15.96
C ALA A 34 17.56 -47.66 -15.46
N GLU A 35 18.32 -46.94 -16.28
CA GLU A 35 18.80 -45.58 -15.97
C GLU A 35 17.63 -44.57 -15.89
N PRO A 36 17.63 -43.63 -14.93
CA PRO A 36 16.65 -42.56 -14.89
C PRO A 36 16.95 -41.55 -16.01
N VAL A 37 16.06 -41.47 -17.00
CA VAL A 37 16.10 -40.46 -18.06
C VAL A 37 16.07 -39.06 -17.44
N GLN A 38 17.03 -38.21 -17.84
CA GLN A 38 17.11 -36.83 -17.37
C GLN A 38 15.92 -36.01 -17.88
N HIS A 39 14.92 -35.79 -17.03
CA HIS A 39 14.02 -34.66 -17.22
C HIS A 39 14.77 -33.37 -16.89
N GLN A 40 15.17 -32.63 -17.91
CA GLN A 40 15.58 -31.23 -17.76
C GLN A 40 14.38 -30.41 -17.26
N GLN A 41 14.36 -30.11 -15.96
CA GLN A 41 13.59 -28.98 -15.46
C GLN A 41 14.29 -27.71 -15.93
N GLN A 42 13.82 -27.14 -17.04
CA GLN A 42 14.18 -25.77 -17.40
C GLN A 42 13.70 -24.84 -16.29
N ALA A 43 14.54 -23.87 -15.90
CA ALA A 43 14.19 -22.90 -14.89
C ALA A 43 12.94 -22.11 -15.33
N ALA A 44 11.96 -21.98 -14.43
CA ALA A 44 10.80 -21.13 -14.68
C ALA A 44 11.29 -19.68 -14.88
N GLY A 45 11.01 -19.13 -16.06
CA GLY A 45 11.58 -17.85 -16.49
C GLY A 45 11.12 -16.67 -15.63
N ALA A 46 11.99 -15.67 -15.49
CA ALA A 46 11.64 -14.40 -14.87
C ALA A 46 10.49 -13.74 -15.65
N MET A 47 9.34 -13.54 -15.00
CA MET A 47 8.26 -12.72 -15.55
C MET A 47 8.75 -11.27 -15.63
N GLY A 48 8.89 -10.76 -16.86
CA GLY A 48 9.56 -9.49 -17.13
C GLY A 48 8.82 -8.26 -16.58
N GLY A 49 9.57 -7.18 -16.40
CA GLY A 49 8.99 -5.85 -16.17
C GLY A 49 8.19 -5.43 -17.41
N GLY A 50 6.92 -5.10 -17.21
CA GLY A 50 6.07 -4.54 -18.27
C GLY A 50 6.41 -3.07 -18.50
N ASP A 51 6.60 -2.70 -19.76
CA ASP A 51 6.95 -1.34 -20.16
C ASP A 51 5.78 -0.35 -19.93
N TYR A 52 6.10 0.89 -19.55
CA TYR A 52 5.11 1.93 -19.29
C TYR A 52 4.73 2.66 -20.58
N GLY A 53 3.76 2.09 -21.30
CA GLY A 53 3.33 2.60 -22.60
C GLY A 53 2.82 4.05 -22.58
N SER A 54 3.62 4.97 -23.11
CA SER A 54 3.21 6.30 -23.53
C SER A 54 2.72 6.29 -24.98
N GLU A 55 1.47 6.64 -25.25
CA GLU A 55 0.97 6.73 -26.62
C GLU A 55 1.57 7.95 -27.36
N GLY A 56 2.19 7.70 -28.52
CA GLY A 56 2.69 8.71 -29.45
C GLY A 56 2.50 8.22 -30.88
N SER A 57 1.98 9.07 -31.76
CA SER A 57 1.56 8.73 -33.14
C SER A 57 2.50 9.32 -34.19
N LEU A 58 2.33 8.90 -35.45
CA LEU A 58 3.06 9.28 -36.68
C LEU A 58 4.45 8.61 -36.82
N GLY A 59 4.91 8.21 -38.01
CA GLY A 59 4.23 8.12 -39.31
C GLY A 59 5.21 7.85 -40.48
N ASP A 60 4.74 7.07 -41.46
CA ASP A 60 5.23 6.83 -42.85
C ASP A 60 6.66 6.32 -43.19
N GLU A 61 6.63 5.25 -44.02
CA GLU A 61 7.38 4.95 -45.26
C GLU A 61 8.92 5.02 -45.38
N GLY A 62 9.50 4.02 -46.08
CA GLY A 62 10.81 4.13 -46.74
C GLY A 62 11.51 2.80 -47.06
N ASP A 63 11.59 2.45 -48.35
CA ASP A 63 12.47 1.43 -48.95
C ASP A 63 13.97 1.59 -48.51
N ASP A 64 14.86 0.61 -48.65
CA ASP A 64 14.98 -0.39 -49.73
C ASP A 64 15.78 -1.63 -49.26
N GLY A 65 15.85 -2.69 -50.08
CA GLY A 65 16.53 -3.96 -49.71
C GLY A 65 17.66 -4.40 -50.64
N GLU A 66 18.56 -5.26 -50.14
CA GLU A 66 19.26 -6.22 -51.00
C GLU A 66 19.74 -7.47 -50.23
N GLY A 67 19.71 -8.64 -50.89
CA GLY A 67 20.02 -9.93 -50.27
C GLY A 67 21.42 -10.44 -50.60
N GLY A 68 22.36 -10.35 -49.65
CA GLY A 68 23.72 -10.86 -49.79
C GLY A 68 24.00 -12.11 -48.95
N SER A 69 24.19 -13.27 -49.58
CA SER A 69 24.60 -14.50 -48.89
C SER A 69 26.12 -14.55 -48.71
N GLY A 70 26.62 -14.43 -47.47
CA GLY A 70 28.05 -14.42 -47.22
C GLY A 70 28.48 -14.71 -45.78
N VAL A 71 29.04 -15.91 -45.59
CA VAL A 71 29.99 -16.31 -44.51
C VAL A 71 29.56 -16.07 -43.06
N ALA A 72 29.51 -17.15 -42.26
CA ALA A 72 29.41 -17.05 -40.81
C ALA A 72 30.67 -16.40 -40.23
N GLY A 73 30.58 -15.11 -39.87
CA GLY A 73 31.63 -14.41 -39.16
C GLY A 73 31.82 -14.99 -37.75
N ILE A 74 33.00 -15.51 -37.46
CA ILE A 74 33.41 -15.79 -36.08
C ILE A 74 33.58 -14.43 -35.41
N GLY A 75 32.59 -14.04 -34.59
CA GLY A 75 32.63 -12.79 -33.85
C GLY A 75 33.87 -12.73 -32.97
N SER A 76 34.73 -11.76 -33.20
CA SER A 76 35.87 -11.48 -32.36
C SER A 76 35.39 -11.00 -30.99
N ASN A 77 35.58 -11.82 -29.95
CA ASN A 77 35.52 -11.39 -28.56
C ASN A 77 36.71 -10.46 -28.26
N GLU A 78 36.72 -9.26 -28.84
CA GLU A 78 37.46 -8.16 -28.24
C GLU A 78 36.76 -7.81 -26.92
N PRO A 79 37.50 -7.67 -25.81
CA PRO A 79 36.88 -7.38 -24.52
C PRO A 79 36.28 -5.97 -24.56
N HIS A 80 34.95 -5.87 -24.42
CA HIS A 80 34.29 -4.58 -24.24
C HIS A 80 34.95 -3.82 -23.07
N GLU A 81 35.52 -2.66 -23.37
CA GLU A 81 36.15 -1.79 -22.39
C GLU A 81 35.06 -1.25 -21.44
N ARG A 82 35.09 -1.73 -20.19
CA ARG A 82 34.18 -1.31 -19.12
C ARG A 82 34.85 -0.24 -18.26
N CYS A 83 34.08 0.75 -17.82
CA CYS A 83 34.50 1.65 -16.77
C CYS A 83 34.45 0.90 -15.44
N VAL A 84 35.61 0.71 -14.80
CA VAL A 84 35.68 0.20 -13.43
C VAL A 84 35.51 1.39 -12.50
N LEU A 85 34.39 1.42 -11.76
CA LEU A 85 34.13 2.43 -10.75
C LEU A 85 34.82 2.07 -9.43
N GLU A 86 34.91 0.77 -9.14
CA GLU A 86 35.67 0.22 -8.02
C GLU A 86 36.10 -1.22 -8.33
N ASP A 87 37.34 -1.59 -8.00
CA ASP A 87 37.83 -2.96 -8.15
C ASP A 87 37.30 -3.86 -6.99
N PHE A 88 37.63 -5.15 -7.00
CA PHE A 88 37.08 -6.14 -6.08
C PHE A 88 37.25 -5.77 -4.59
N THR A 89 36.14 -5.40 -3.95
CA THR A 89 36.06 -5.00 -2.54
C THR A 89 34.94 -5.73 -1.79
N GLN A 90 34.96 -5.65 -0.46
CA GLN A 90 33.89 -6.19 0.39
C GLN A 90 32.56 -5.55 0.01
N CYS A 91 31.53 -6.35 -0.25
CA CYS A 91 30.30 -5.85 -0.86
C CYS A 91 29.66 -4.70 -0.06
N SER A 92 29.61 -4.76 1.27
CA SER A 92 29.01 -3.72 2.11
C SER A 92 29.74 -2.36 2.05
N GLN A 93 31.02 -2.34 1.71
CA GLN A 93 31.83 -1.13 1.57
C GLN A 93 31.80 -0.54 0.14
N SER A 94 31.17 -1.24 -0.81
CA SER A 94 31.33 -0.96 -2.23
C SER A 94 30.58 0.27 -2.75
N HIS A 95 31.04 0.80 -3.88
CA HIS A 95 30.49 1.92 -4.65
C HIS A 95 29.05 1.71 -5.10
N LEU A 96 28.56 0.47 -5.08
CA LEU A 96 27.16 0.09 -5.27
C LEU A 96 26.23 0.88 -4.33
N TRP A 97 26.58 0.97 -3.04
CA TRP A 97 25.77 1.69 -2.04
C TRP A 97 25.92 3.21 -2.12
N LYS A 98 27.07 3.70 -2.61
CA LYS A 98 27.29 5.12 -2.90
C LYS A 98 26.37 5.60 -4.03
N LEU A 99 26.13 4.75 -5.04
CA LEU A 99 25.13 4.97 -6.08
C LEU A 99 23.68 4.85 -5.56
N MET A 100 23.38 3.94 -4.63
CA MET A 100 22.06 3.86 -3.96
C MET A 100 21.71 5.18 -3.26
N MET A 101 22.62 5.72 -2.44
CA MET A 101 22.42 7.00 -1.75
C MET A 101 22.29 8.15 -2.74
N SER A 102 23.15 8.19 -3.77
CA SER A 102 23.10 9.21 -4.84
C SER A 102 21.80 9.19 -5.65
N PHE A 103 21.18 8.02 -5.88
CA PHE A 103 19.86 7.94 -6.50
C PHE A 103 18.81 8.65 -5.65
N TYR A 104 18.67 8.26 -4.38
CA TYR A 104 17.59 8.77 -3.53
C TYR A 104 17.79 10.24 -3.13
N ASP A 105 19.03 10.70 -2.90
CA ASP A 105 19.32 12.12 -2.66
C ASP A 105 18.92 13.00 -3.86
N ARG A 106 19.36 12.62 -5.08
CA ARG A 106 19.08 13.38 -6.31
C ARG A 106 17.62 13.28 -6.78
N LYS A 107 16.86 12.26 -6.38
CA LYS A 107 15.45 12.07 -6.77
C LYS A 107 14.43 12.46 -5.71
N GLY A 108 14.72 12.22 -4.44
CA GLY A 108 13.78 12.44 -3.34
C GLY A 108 12.39 11.86 -3.62
N VAL A 109 11.36 12.66 -3.36
CA VAL A 109 9.95 12.27 -3.51
C VAL A 109 9.56 11.89 -4.94
N GLU A 110 10.28 12.38 -5.95
CA GLU A 110 10.04 12.03 -7.36
C GLU A 110 10.18 10.53 -7.63
N SER A 111 11.01 9.84 -6.82
CA SER A 111 11.14 8.38 -6.83
C SER A 111 9.78 7.67 -6.77
N TRP A 112 8.82 8.21 -6.04
CA TRP A 112 7.48 7.63 -5.88
C TRP A 112 6.39 8.40 -6.61
N SER A 113 6.45 9.74 -6.68
CA SER A 113 5.41 10.53 -7.36
C SER A 113 5.41 10.33 -8.88
N GLN A 114 6.57 10.04 -9.49
CA GLN A 114 6.70 9.67 -10.91
C GLN A 114 6.60 8.15 -11.12
N GLY A 115 6.37 7.36 -10.06
CA GLY A 115 6.22 5.90 -10.15
C GLY A 115 7.50 5.11 -10.46
N ILE A 116 8.70 5.74 -10.35
CA ILE A 116 10.00 5.09 -10.65
C ILE A 116 10.23 3.89 -9.74
N VAL A 117 10.01 4.07 -8.43
CA VAL A 117 10.13 3.04 -7.38
C VAL A 117 8.72 2.58 -6.99
N PRO A 118 8.34 1.30 -7.24
CA PRO A 118 7.02 0.78 -6.91
C PRO A 118 6.74 0.77 -5.40
N HIS A 119 5.72 1.49 -4.94
CA HIS A 119 5.43 1.65 -3.51
C HIS A 119 4.08 1.07 -3.03
N PHE A 120 3.14 0.71 -3.91
CA PHE A 120 1.76 0.40 -3.47
C PHE A 120 1.66 -0.76 -2.48
N ILE A 121 2.50 -1.80 -2.61
CA ILE A 121 2.47 -2.98 -1.73
C ILE A 121 2.84 -2.65 -0.27
N THR A 122 3.71 -1.66 -0.04
CA THR A 122 4.13 -1.17 1.29
C THR A 122 3.40 0.11 1.73
N CYS A 123 2.85 0.91 0.80
CA CYS A 123 2.22 2.20 1.08
C CYS A 123 0.71 2.22 0.77
N ASN A 124 -0.06 1.37 1.46
CA ASN A 124 -1.53 1.29 1.34
C ASN A 124 -2.22 1.21 2.73
N SER A 125 -3.52 1.46 2.75
CA SER A 125 -4.33 1.46 3.98
C SER A 125 -4.49 0.07 4.63
N PHE A 126 -4.37 -1.02 3.88
CA PHE A 126 -4.43 -2.37 4.45
C PHE A 126 -3.18 -2.68 5.29
N ILE A 127 -1.98 -2.46 4.76
CA ILE A 127 -0.73 -2.73 5.47
C ILE A 127 -0.55 -1.82 6.70
N GLY A 128 -0.88 -0.52 6.59
CA GLY A 128 -0.88 0.40 7.72
C GLY A 128 -1.79 -0.06 8.87
N ARG A 129 -2.97 -0.60 8.54
CA ARG A 129 -3.89 -1.18 9.53
C ARG A 129 -3.40 -2.51 10.10
N SER A 130 -2.81 -3.39 9.28
CA SER A 130 -2.19 -4.63 9.77
C SER A 130 -1.05 -4.36 10.75
N TYR A 131 -0.14 -3.43 10.44
CA TYR A 131 0.99 -3.10 11.31
C TYR A 131 0.52 -2.43 12.61
N ALA A 132 -0.50 -1.57 12.54
CA ALA A 132 -1.12 -1.00 13.72
C ALA A 132 -1.77 -2.09 14.62
N HIS A 133 -2.41 -3.12 14.05
CA HIS A 133 -2.94 -4.24 14.84
C HIS A 133 -1.84 -5.08 15.50
N VAL A 134 -0.75 -5.37 14.79
CA VAL A 134 0.45 -6.06 15.34
C VAL A 134 1.03 -5.27 16.51
N LEU A 135 1.15 -3.94 16.37
CA LEU A 135 1.59 -3.06 17.45
C LEU A 135 0.61 -3.07 18.63
N CYS A 136 -0.71 -2.96 18.41
CA CYS A 136 -1.70 -3.05 19.49
C CYS A 136 -1.63 -4.39 20.25
N GLY A 137 -1.32 -5.49 19.55
CA GLY A 137 -1.06 -6.79 20.18
C GLY A 137 0.15 -6.75 21.12
N PHE A 138 1.27 -6.21 20.64
CA PHE A 138 2.48 -6.00 21.45
C PHE A 138 2.23 -5.08 22.66
N LEU A 139 1.57 -3.94 22.46
CA LEU A 139 1.23 -3.00 23.54
C LEU A 139 0.36 -3.69 24.60
N ARG A 140 -0.63 -4.50 24.21
CA ARG A 140 -1.47 -5.25 25.14
C ARG A 140 -0.68 -6.22 26.02
N ASP A 141 0.25 -6.99 25.43
CA ASP A 141 1.11 -7.89 26.21
C ASP A 141 2.02 -7.09 27.17
N CYS A 142 2.56 -5.97 26.70
CA CYS A 142 3.42 -5.08 27.48
C CYS A 142 2.67 -4.34 28.61
N MET A 143 1.36 -4.12 28.48
CA MET A 143 0.48 -3.54 29.50
C MET A 143 0.02 -4.53 30.58
N THR A 144 0.34 -5.83 30.48
CA THR A 144 -0.07 -6.81 31.50
C THR A 144 0.77 -6.73 32.78
N ALA A 145 0.13 -6.99 33.93
CA ALA A 145 0.79 -7.09 35.24
C ALA A 145 1.76 -8.29 35.40
N LYS A 146 2.03 -9.04 34.32
CA LYS A 146 3.03 -10.11 34.23
C LYS A 146 4.04 -9.88 33.10
N SER A 147 4.01 -8.72 32.45
CA SER A 147 4.88 -8.43 31.32
C SER A 147 6.36 -8.51 31.71
N THR A 148 7.16 -9.12 30.83
CA THR A 148 8.63 -9.05 30.87
C THR A 148 9.17 -7.70 30.39
N MET A 149 8.32 -6.88 29.75
CA MET A 149 8.65 -5.57 29.20
C MET A 149 7.50 -4.57 29.48
N PRO A 150 7.33 -4.13 30.74
CA PRO A 150 6.24 -3.22 31.13
C PRO A 150 6.41 -1.82 30.52
N LEU A 151 5.29 -1.16 30.23
CA LEU A 151 5.25 0.23 29.74
C LEU A 151 4.95 1.24 30.85
N ASP A 152 5.56 2.41 30.77
CA ASP A 152 5.19 3.60 31.54
C ASP A 152 4.26 4.49 30.71
N GLN A 153 2.98 4.52 31.09
CA GLN A 153 1.92 5.34 30.47
C GLN A 153 2.11 6.87 30.65
N THR A 154 3.02 7.30 31.54
CA THR A 154 3.34 8.72 31.70
C THR A 154 4.34 9.21 30.65
N GLN A 155 5.15 8.30 30.10
CA GLN A 155 6.23 8.58 29.17
C GLN A 155 5.79 8.39 27.72
N PRO A 156 6.46 9.05 26.74
CA PRO A 156 6.20 8.81 25.33
C PRO A 156 6.56 7.37 24.93
N LEU A 157 5.91 6.86 23.89
CA LEU A 157 6.31 5.67 23.14
C LEU A 157 6.53 6.08 21.69
N TYR A 158 7.74 5.86 21.18
CA TYR A 158 8.14 6.31 19.85
C TYR A 158 7.97 5.20 18.82
N ILE A 159 7.30 5.50 17.71
CA ILE A 159 7.25 4.65 16.51
C ILE A 159 8.16 5.30 15.46
N ILE A 160 9.36 4.78 15.27
CA ILE A 160 10.36 5.30 14.33
C ILE A 160 10.20 4.56 13.00
N GLU A 161 9.71 5.25 11.96
CA GLU A 161 9.71 4.74 10.59
C GLU A 161 11.02 5.13 9.91
N LEU A 162 11.79 4.13 9.47
CA LEU A 162 13.04 4.26 8.75
C LEU A 162 12.77 4.24 7.24
N GLY A 163 13.27 5.25 6.52
CA GLY A 163 13.09 5.34 5.06
C GLY A 163 11.65 5.64 4.67
N ALA A 164 10.97 6.52 5.42
CA ALA A 164 9.54 6.82 5.24
C ALA A 164 9.22 7.37 3.83
N GLY A 165 10.21 7.89 3.09
CA GLY A 165 10.13 8.19 1.66
C GLY A 165 9.01 9.18 1.32
N SER A 166 7.92 8.67 0.73
CA SER A 166 6.74 9.48 0.43
C SER A 166 5.90 9.89 1.66
N GLY A 167 6.06 9.25 2.81
CA GLY A 167 5.21 9.42 4.01
C GLY A 167 3.81 8.80 3.91
N LYS A 168 3.50 8.13 2.79
CA LYS A 168 2.16 7.57 2.53
C LYS A 168 1.81 6.39 3.44
N PHE A 169 2.79 5.54 3.82
CA PHE A 169 2.59 4.50 4.84
C PHE A 169 2.32 5.13 6.22
N SER A 170 3.14 6.09 6.62
CA SER A 170 3.06 6.81 7.89
C SER A 170 1.66 7.35 8.15
N PHE A 171 1.08 8.04 7.16
CA PHE A 171 -0.29 8.53 7.16
C PHE A 171 -1.32 7.41 7.39
N PHE A 172 -1.21 6.27 6.70
CA PHE A 172 -2.14 5.15 6.86
C PHE A 172 -2.02 4.46 8.22
N MET A 173 -0.81 4.27 8.74
CA MET A 173 -0.61 3.68 10.07
C MET A 173 -1.11 4.63 11.19
N LEU A 174 -0.84 5.93 11.07
CA LEU A 174 -1.40 6.96 11.96
C LEU A 174 -2.94 6.98 11.94
N LYS A 175 -3.57 6.93 10.75
CA LYS A 175 -5.03 6.82 10.64
C LYS A 175 -5.57 5.53 11.26
N ALA A 176 -4.90 4.40 11.09
CA ALA A 176 -5.31 3.14 11.69
C ALA A 176 -5.21 3.15 13.23
N LEU A 177 -4.14 3.75 13.77
CA LEU A 177 -3.98 3.93 15.23
C LEU A 177 -5.08 4.83 15.81
N LEU A 178 -5.42 5.96 15.15
CA LEU A 178 -6.56 6.80 15.54
C LEU A 178 -7.89 6.03 15.51
N GLN A 179 -8.15 5.21 14.49
CA GLN A 179 -9.35 4.38 14.40
C GLN A 179 -9.44 3.30 15.49
N MET A 180 -8.32 2.94 16.13
CA MET A 180 -8.25 1.94 17.18
C MET A 180 -8.07 2.52 18.59
N LYS A 181 -8.21 3.84 18.77
CA LYS A 181 -8.03 4.52 20.05
C LYS A 181 -8.76 3.81 21.20
N ASP A 182 -10.03 3.47 21.01
CA ASP A 182 -10.89 2.86 22.04
C ASP A 182 -10.57 1.37 22.31
N MET A 183 -9.62 0.79 21.57
CA MET A 183 -9.10 -0.58 21.77
C MET A 183 -7.61 -0.62 22.15
N CYS A 184 -6.95 0.53 22.26
CA CYS A 184 -5.53 0.63 22.56
C CYS A 184 -5.34 0.71 24.09
N ASP A 185 -4.70 -0.30 24.69
CA ASP A 185 -4.49 -0.36 26.14
C ASP A 185 -3.41 0.64 26.65
N PHE A 186 -2.76 1.37 25.73
CA PHE A 186 -1.77 2.42 26.03
C PHE A 186 -2.28 3.78 25.51
N PRO A 187 -2.10 4.90 26.26
CA PRO A 187 -2.64 6.20 25.86
C PRO A 187 -2.15 6.67 24.48
N LEU A 188 -3.07 6.90 23.55
CA LEU A 188 -2.72 7.22 22.16
C LEU A 188 -2.11 8.62 21.99
N GLU A 189 -2.39 9.53 22.91
CA GLU A 189 -1.73 10.84 23.06
C GLU A 189 -0.30 10.76 23.64
N LYS A 190 0.17 9.56 23.99
CA LYS A 190 1.57 9.28 24.36
C LYS A 190 2.34 8.56 23.26
N ILE A 191 1.68 8.15 22.18
CA ILE A 191 2.35 7.57 21.01
C ILE A 191 2.78 8.71 20.09
N VAL A 192 4.09 8.81 19.86
CA VAL A 192 4.68 9.77 18.90
C VAL A 192 5.23 8.97 17.73
N PHE A 193 4.60 9.12 16.57
CA PHE A 193 5.14 8.60 15.32
C PHE A 193 6.27 9.53 14.85
N VAL A 194 7.38 8.97 14.39
CA VAL A 194 8.58 9.68 13.96
C VAL A 194 8.91 9.22 12.54
N MET A 195 8.64 10.07 11.56
CA MET A 195 9.03 9.81 10.17
C MET A 195 10.50 10.18 9.96
N THR A 196 11.31 9.24 9.48
CA THR A 196 12.73 9.46 9.22
C THR A 196 13.17 9.01 7.82
N ASP A 197 14.08 9.78 7.25
CA ASP A 197 14.70 9.60 5.94
C ASP A 197 16.03 10.38 5.97
N PHE A 198 16.98 10.07 5.08
CA PHE A 198 18.25 10.80 5.05
C PHE A 198 18.20 12.03 4.13
N THR A 199 17.14 12.19 3.34
CA THR A 199 17.04 13.22 2.30
C THR A 199 16.23 14.46 2.73
N GLU A 200 16.79 15.65 2.50
CA GLU A 200 16.06 16.90 2.78
C GLU A 200 14.80 17.08 1.92
N SER A 201 14.77 16.46 0.73
CA SER A 201 13.68 16.58 -0.24
C SER A 201 12.40 15.88 0.23
N ASN A 202 12.52 14.69 0.83
CA ASN A 202 11.40 13.99 1.45
C ASN A 202 10.88 14.75 2.68
N PHE A 203 11.78 15.20 3.54
CA PHE A 203 11.43 16.01 4.72
C PHE A 203 10.63 17.27 4.37
N LYS A 204 11.08 18.04 3.36
CA LYS A 204 10.39 19.25 2.89
C LYS A 204 8.99 18.92 2.33
N PHE A 205 8.85 17.81 1.62
CA PHE A 205 7.55 17.35 1.12
C PHE A 205 6.58 17.03 2.27
N TRP A 206 7.02 16.31 3.31
CA TRP A 206 6.17 15.96 4.45
C TRP A 206 5.74 17.18 5.28
N ALA A 207 6.67 18.09 5.56
CA ALA A 207 6.42 19.28 6.38
C ALA A 207 5.30 20.16 5.79
N ASP A 208 5.22 20.22 4.46
CA ASP A 208 4.15 20.93 3.77
C ASP A 208 2.89 20.11 3.46
N HIS A 209 2.91 18.79 3.63
CA HIS A 209 1.83 17.92 3.19
C HIS A 209 0.52 18.12 3.99
N PRO A 210 -0.60 18.52 3.35
CA PRO A 210 -1.84 18.84 4.06
C PRO A 210 -2.41 17.70 4.92
N ALA A 211 -2.23 16.44 4.52
CA ALA A 211 -2.75 15.29 5.26
C ALA A 211 -1.93 14.93 6.52
N LEU A 212 -0.69 15.44 6.64
CA LEU A 212 0.17 15.20 7.81
C LEU A 212 0.04 16.31 8.86
N LYS A 213 -0.27 17.55 8.43
CA LYS A 213 -0.39 18.73 9.31
C LYS A 213 -1.27 18.54 10.56
N PRO A 214 -2.42 17.84 10.53
CA PRO A 214 -3.21 17.58 11.74
C PRO A 214 -2.49 16.74 12.81
N PHE A 215 -1.66 15.77 12.40
CA PHE A 215 -0.91 14.90 13.31
C PHE A 215 0.31 15.61 13.91
N VAL A 216 0.95 16.49 13.14
CA VAL A 216 2.02 17.37 13.64
C VAL A 216 1.44 18.36 14.65
N GLN A 217 0.28 18.95 14.36
CA GLN A 217 -0.40 19.87 15.27
C GLN A 217 -0.93 19.21 16.55
N SER A 218 -1.23 17.91 16.55
CA SER A 218 -1.58 17.16 17.77
C SER A 218 -0.37 16.61 18.54
N GLY A 219 0.86 16.76 18.01
CA GLY A 219 2.08 16.19 18.59
C GLY A 219 2.19 14.66 18.45
N GLN A 220 1.33 14.03 17.65
CA GLN A 220 1.33 12.58 17.41
C GLN A 220 2.24 12.17 16.23
N LEU A 221 2.69 13.15 15.44
CA LEU A 221 3.69 12.98 14.40
C LEU A 221 4.80 14.02 14.57
N ASP A 222 6.05 13.55 14.57
CA ASP A 222 7.26 14.36 14.42
C ASP A 222 8.11 13.81 13.26
N MET A 223 9.13 14.56 12.85
CA MET A 223 9.93 14.30 11.65
C MET A 223 11.41 14.56 11.92
N ALA A 224 12.30 13.77 11.34
CA ALA A 224 13.74 13.99 11.45
C ALA A 224 14.48 13.55 10.18
N ILE A 225 15.62 14.20 9.92
CA ILE A 225 16.67 13.63 9.07
C ILE A 225 17.43 12.59 9.91
N PHE A 226 17.66 11.40 9.33
CA PHE A 226 18.42 10.33 9.96
C PHE A 226 19.05 9.43 8.89
N ASP A 227 20.38 9.36 8.84
CA ASP A 227 21.10 8.39 8.04
C ASP A 227 21.17 7.05 8.78
N ALA A 228 20.31 6.11 8.37
CA ALA A 228 20.27 4.76 8.93
C ALA A 228 21.60 3.98 8.82
N VAL A 229 22.56 4.41 7.97
CA VAL A 229 23.90 3.81 7.84
C VAL A 229 24.87 4.33 8.90
N ASN A 230 24.81 5.62 9.25
CA ASN A 230 25.84 6.31 10.04
C ASN A 230 25.36 6.88 11.38
N ASP A 231 24.13 7.38 11.48
CA ASP A 231 23.69 8.16 12.63
C ASP A 231 23.44 7.33 13.90
N THR A 232 23.77 7.93 15.04
CA THR A 232 23.68 7.33 16.39
C THR A 232 22.64 8.02 17.29
N SER A 233 21.92 9.02 16.77
CA SER A 233 20.85 9.74 17.47
C SER A 233 19.89 10.38 16.46
N ILE A 234 18.62 10.54 16.82
CA ILE A 234 17.59 11.21 16.01
C ILE A 234 17.18 12.49 16.73
N THR A 235 17.33 13.67 16.11
CA THR A 235 16.77 14.92 16.67
C THR A 235 15.47 15.26 15.97
N LEU A 236 14.39 15.30 16.75
CA LEU A 236 13.03 15.54 16.29
C LEU A 236 12.81 17.01 15.98
N SER A 237 12.32 17.32 14.77
CA SER A 237 12.33 18.68 14.24
C SER A 237 11.20 19.57 14.76
N CYS A 238 10.07 18.98 15.18
CA CYS A 238 8.92 19.74 15.68
C CYS A 238 9.00 19.95 17.19
N SER A 239 9.40 18.91 17.94
CA SER A 239 9.50 18.94 19.40
C SER A 239 10.88 19.34 19.94
N GLY A 240 11.95 19.23 19.14
CA GLY A 240 13.33 19.50 19.58
C GLY A 240 13.93 18.42 20.50
N VAL A 241 13.26 17.27 20.66
CA VAL A 241 13.75 16.16 21.48
C VAL A 241 14.80 15.34 20.72
N THR A 242 15.91 14.99 21.36
CA THR A 242 16.92 14.08 20.78
C THR A 242 16.78 12.68 21.36
N LEU A 243 16.41 11.71 20.52
CA LEU A 243 16.47 10.28 20.81
C LEU A 243 17.91 9.80 20.63
N SER A 244 18.45 9.18 21.68
CA SER A 244 19.86 8.77 21.81
C SER A 244 19.98 7.59 22.79
N PRO A 245 21.14 6.92 22.93
CA PRO A 245 21.30 5.75 23.81
C PRO A 245 20.75 6.00 25.23
N GLY A 246 19.82 5.15 25.68
CA GLY A 246 19.16 5.26 26.99
C GLY A 246 18.11 6.37 27.18
N SER A 247 17.80 7.18 26.15
CA SER A 247 16.83 8.28 26.25
C SER A 247 15.36 7.87 26.38
N CYS A 248 14.99 6.67 25.92
CA CYS A 248 13.60 6.19 25.86
C CYS A 248 13.27 5.29 27.06
N VAL A 249 12.36 5.75 27.94
CA VAL A 249 11.89 4.94 29.08
C VAL A 249 11.07 3.73 28.60
N ASN A 250 10.21 3.92 27.60
CA ASN A 250 9.47 2.86 26.94
C ASN A 250 10.31 2.18 25.84
N PRO A 251 9.98 0.93 25.44
CA PRO A 251 10.51 0.32 24.24
C PRO A 251 10.29 1.21 23.01
N VAL A 252 11.25 1.22 22.08
CA VAL A 252 11.04 1.83 20.76
C VAL A 252 10.31 0.86 19.85
N CYS A 253 9.38 1.36 19.06
CA CYS A 253 8.78 0.63 17.96
C CYS A 253 9.45 1.09 16.66
N ILE A 254 9.88 0.17 15.81
CA ILE A 254 10.62 0.49 14.57
C ILE A 254 9.84 -0.09 13.39
N VAL A 255 9.68 0.70 12.33
CA VAL A 255 9.13 0.23 11.04
C VAL A 255 10.18 0.42 9.95
N ALA A 256 10.42 -0.62 9.16
CA ALA A 256 11.35 -0.59 8.02
C ALA A 256 10.73 -1.31 6.83
N ASN A 257 10.13 -0.57 5.90
CA ASN A 257 9.48 -1.14 4.70
C ASN A 257 10.24 -0.68 3.46
N TYR A 258 10.70 -1.62 2.61
CA TYR A 258 11.52 -1.32 1.42
C TYR A 258 12.75 -0.46 1.78
N LEU A 259 13.49 -0.92 2.78
CA LEU A 259 14.62 -0.24 3.39
C LEU A 259 15.76 -1.22 3.65
N PHE A 260 15.46 -2.42 4.16
CA PHE A 260 16.50 -3.43 4.32
C PHE A 260 16.99 -3.95 2.96
N ASP A 261 16.19 -3.89 1.89
CA ASP A 261 16.60 -4.24 0.53
C ASP A 261 17.50 -3.19 -0.17
N THR A 262 17.64 -1.99 0.43
CA THR A 262 18.49 -0.89 -0.04
C THR A 262 19.68 -0.59 0.89
N LEU A 263 19.70 -1.12 2.13
CA LEU A 263 20.86 -1.06 3.03
C LEU A 263 21.97 -2.06 2.64
N CYS A 264 23.20 -1.75 3.04
CA CYS A 264 24.38 -2.50 2.60
C CYS A 264 24.42 -3.96 3.12
N HIS A 265 24.92 -4.85 2.27
CA HIS A 265 25.03 -6.29 2.51
C HIS A 265 26.44 -6.79 2.25
N ASP A 266 26.88 -7.78 3.02
CA ASP A 266 28.02 -8.63 2.65
C ASP A 266 27.54 -9.87 1.88
N ILE A 267 28.45 -10.51 1.14
CA ILE A 267 28.20 -11.73 0.37
C ILE A 267 29.05 -12.84 0.98
N PHE A 268 28.43 -14.00 1.23
CA PHE A 268 29.13 -15.22 1.62
C PHE A 268 28.66 -16.40 0.77
N GLN A 269 29.52 -17.40 0.63
CA GLN A 269 29.16 -18.72 0.13
C GLN A 269 29.60 -19.80 1.11
N VAL A 270 28.80 -20.85 1.24
CA VAL A 270 29.17 -22.10 1.94
C VAL A 270 29.36 -23.16 0.85
N ASP A 271 30.59 -23.62 0.67
CA ASP A 271 30.98 -24.61 -0.33
C ASP A 271 31.51 -25.86 0.37
N GLY A 272 30.64 -26.86 0.51
CA GLY A 272 30.85 -27.96 1.47
C GLY A 272 30.97 -27.40 2.89
N ARG A 273 32.14 -27.59 3.53
CA ARG A 273 32.48 -27.03 4.84
C ARG A 273 33.25 -25.70 4.77
N GLN A 274 33.61 -25.21 3.59
CA GLN A 274 34.42 -24.01 3.44
C GLN A 274 33.53 -22.77 3.33
N LEU A 275 33.74 -21.81 4.24
CA LEU A 275 33.15 -20.48 4.14
C LEU A 275 33.99 -19.61 3.20
N LYS A 276 33.34 -18.84 2.34
CA LYS A 276 33.95 -17.91 1.38
C LYS A 276 33.29 -16.54 1.51
N GLU A 277 34.08 -15.47 1.42
CA GLU A 277 33.52 -14.13 1.19
C GLU A 277 33.39 -13.86 -0.31
N GLY A 278 32.35 -13.13 -0.71
CA GLY A 278 32.16 -12.62 -2.06
C GLY A 278 32.55 -11.14 -2.14
N LEU A 279 33.55 -10.85 -2.97
CA LEU A 279 33.97 -9.49 -3.31
C LEU A 279 33.27 -9.05 -4.61
N ILE A 280 32.89 -7.76 -4.68
CA ILE A 280 32.30 -7.16 -5.87
C ILE A 280 33.24 -6.11 -6.46
N SER A 281 33.37 -6.09 -7.78
CA SER A 281 33.91 -4.96 -8.54
C SER A 281 32.80 -4.28 -9.33
N VAL A 282 32.49 -3.04 -8.93
CA VAL A 282 31.40 -2.23 -9.48
C VAL A 282 31.86 -1.55 -10.77
N GLY A 283 31.05 -1.60 -11.82
CA GLY A 283 31.41 -1.03 -13.12
C GLY A 283 30.23 -0.74 -14.02
N SER A 284 30.51 -0.10 -15.16
CA SER A 284 29.55 0.26 -16.19
C SER A 284 29.94 -0.34 -17.55
N LYS A 285 28.93 -0.66 -18.36
CA LYS A 285 29.06 -1.12 -19.76
C LYS A 285 29.59 -0.04 -20.72
N ARG A 286 29.78 1.20 -20.27
CA ARG A 286 30.50 2.27 -21.00
C ARG A 286 31.99 2.23 -20.65
N PRO A 287 32.90 2.63 -21.56
CA PRO A 287 34.35 2.69 -21.26
C PRO A 287 34.72 3.76 -20.23
N ALA A 288 33.92 4.83 -20.10
CA ALA A 288 34.10 5.88 -19.11
C ALA A 288 32.75 6.42 -18.60
N GLU A 289 32.73 6.89 -17.35
CA GLU A 289 31.66 7.68 -16.77
C GLU A 289 32.24 9.00 -16.23
N ALA A 290 31.59 10.13 -16.51
CA ALA A 290 32.11 11.45 -16.15
C ALA A 290 31.77 11.87 -14.70
N ASP A 291 30.62 11.42 -14.20
CA ASP A 291 30.24 11.48 -12.79
C ASP A 291 30.08 10.03 -12.30
N PRO A 292 30.97 9.50 -11.43
CA PRO A 292 30.87 8.13 -10.95
C PRO A 292 29.65 7.90 -10.03
N LEU A 293 28.95 8.96 -9.62
CA LEU A 293 27.74 8.91 -8.81
C LEU A 293 26.46 9.24 -9.61
N ASP A 294 26.53 9.33 -10.96
CA ASP A 294 25.35 9.44 -11.84
C ASP A 294 24.40 8.24 -11.64
N PRO A 295 23.16 8.43 -11.14
CA PRO A 295 22.24 7.32 -10.90
C PRO A 295 21.86 6.54 -12.18
N GLU A 296 21.99 7.15 -13.37
CA GLU A 296 21.75 6.44 -14.62
C GLU A 296 22.77 5.32 -14.88
N ILE A 297 23.90 5.27 -14.14
CA ILE A 297 24.86 4.15 -14.13
C ILE A 297 24.18 2.83 -13.74
N ILE A 298 23.20 2.89 -12.84
CA ILE A 298 22.50 1.70 -12.31
C ILE A 298 21.84 0.89 -13.44
N LYS A 299 21.29 1.57 -14.45
CA LYS A 299 20.67 0.95 -15.65
C LYS A 299 21.69 0.25 -16.57
N ARG A 300 22.98 0.48 -16.38
CA ARG A 300 24.08 0.04 -17.25
C ARG A 300 25.23 -0.65 -16.50
N PHE A 301 24.96 -1.18 -15.31
CA PHE A 301 25.93 -1.95 -14.52
C PHE A 301 26.59 -3.11 -15.32
N ASP A 302 27.89 -3.28 -15.11
CA ASP A 302 28.71 -4.46 -15.45
C ASP A 302 29.47 -4.91 -14.18
N ASN A 303 28.72 -5.31 -13.16
CA ASN A 303 29.26 -5.75 -11.87
C ASN A 303 29.85 -7.16 -12.00
N LYS A 304 31.00 -7.40 -11.35
CA LYS A 304 31.71 -8.68 -11.38
C LYS A 304 31.99 -9.15 -9.96
N PHE A 305 31.88 -10.45 -9.74
CA PHE A 305 32.08 -11.07 -8.43
C PHE A 305 33.31 -11.97 -8.44
N CYS A 306 34.00 -12.08 -7.31
CA CYS A 306 34.96 -13.15 -7.06
C CYS A 306 34.88 -13.61 -5.61
N TYR A 307 35.27 -14.86 -5.36
CA TYR A 307 35.14 -15.51 -4.06
C TYR A 307 36.50 -15.98 -3.56
N ARG A 308 36.78 -15.77 -2.27
CA ARG A 308 37.98 -16.30 -1.61
C ARG A 308 37.62 -16.99 -0.29
N ASP A 309 38.36 -18.04 0.01
CA ASP A 309 38.20 -18.79 1.26
C ASP A 309 38.53 -17.89 2.46
N ILE A 310 37.69 -17.97 3.50
CA ILE A 310 37.86 -17.25 4.77
C ILE A 310 37.78 -18.21 5.94
N SER A 311 38.42 -17.83 7.05
CA SER A 311 38.32 -18.51 8.33
C SER A 311 37.12 -17.98 9.14
N GLU A 312 36.68 -18.76 10.13
CA GLU A 312 35.52 -18.48 10.97
C GLU A 312 35.67 -17.20 11.82
N ASP A 313 36.90 -16.70 12.00
CA ASP A 313 37.23 -15.43 12.67
C ASP A 313 37.15 -14.18 11.77
N TYR A 314 36.57 -14.30 10.56
CA TYR A 314 36.46 -13.23 9.56
C TYR A 314 36.01 -11.87 10.12
N TYR A 315 34.86 -11.84 10.79
CA TYR A 315 34.46 -10.69 11.59
C TYR A 315 35.26 -10.71 12.89
N LYS A 316 36.21 -9.77 13.01
CA LYS A 316 37.09 -9.63 14.17
C LYS A 316 36.39 -8.81 15.26
N GLY A 317 36.71 -9.11 16.51
CA GLY A 317 36.03 -8.53 17.68
C GLY A 317 35.86 -9.54 18.81
N GLU A 318 36.19 -9.10 20.03
CA GLU A 318 35.93 -9.81 21.29
C GLU A 318 34.53 -9.45 21.83
N GLU A 319 34.05 -10.16 22.85
CA GLU A 319 32.77 -9.83 23.49
C GLU A 319 32.91 -8.54 24.32
N ILE A 320 32.18 -7.50 23.92
CA ILE A 320 32.13 -6.22 24.63
C ILE A 320 30.89 -6.22 25.53
N ASP A 321 31.07 -5.87 26.80
CA ASP A 321 29.98 -5.78 27.79
C ASP A 321 28.90 -4.79 27.32
N ALA A 322 27.64 -5.24 27.31
CA ALA A 322 26.48 -4.47 26.89
C ALA A 322 26.17 -3.26 27.80
N ILE A 323 26.81 -3.19 28.97
CA ILE A 323 26.73 -2.07 29.92
C ILE A 323 27.81 -1.00 29.62
N SER A 324 28.81 -1.31 28.79
CA SER A 324 29.90 -0.38 28.46
C SER A 324 29.47 0.72 27.47
N GLU A 325 30.06 1.91 27.63
CA GLU A 325 29.84 3.04 26.71
C GLU A 325 30.27 2.74 25.26
N ASP A 326 31.20 1.82 25.05
CA ASP A 326 31.79 1.54 23.73
C ASP A 326 30.98 0.51 22.92
N TYR A 327 30.07 -0.22 23.57
CA TYR A 327 29.13 -1.18 22.96
C TYR A 327 28.26 -0.57 21.84
N TYR A 328 28.01 0.74 21.88
CA TYR A 328 27.26 1.44 20.84
C TYR A 328 28.14 2.18 19.82
N LYS A 329 29.47 2.21 20.03
CA LYS A 329 30.42 3.03 19.25
C LYS A 329 31.31 2.22 18.29
N GLY A 330 31.63 0.97 18.61
CA GLY A 330 32.48 0.12 17.74
C GLY A 330 31.74 -0.50 16.53
N GLU A 331 32.48 -0.84 15.48
CA GLU A 331 32.00 -1.68 14.37
C GLU A 331 32.00 -3.18 14.71
N ASP A 332 32.98 -3.60 15.50
CA ASP A 332 33.29 -5.00 15.83
C ASP A 332 32.39 -5.61 16.93
N VAL A 333 31.50 -4.80 17.53
CA VAL A 333 30.68 -5.21 18.69
C VAL A 333 29.77 -6.40 18.38
N ASP A 334 29.20 -6.44 17.18
CA ASP A 334 28.32 -7.53 16.76
C ASP A 334 29.10 -8.76 16.23
N ALA A 335 30.44 -8.72 16.16
CA ALA A 335 31.24 -9.75 15.51
C ALA A 335 31.03 -11.16 16.09
N VAL A 336 30.89 -11.28 17.41
CA VAL A 336 30.57 -12.57 18.07
C VAL A 336 29.23 -13.12 17.55
N THR A 337 28.21 -12.27 17.45
CA THR A 337 26.89 -12.64 16.93
C THR A 337 26.94 -12.98 15.44
N PHE A 338 27.68 -12.21 14.64
CA PHE A 338 27.81 -12.46 13.20
C PHE A 338 28.55 -13.76 12.92
N ARG A 339 29.66 -14.06 13.62
CA ARG A 339 30.38 -15.35 13.53
C ARG A 339 29.44 -16.53 13.86
N ARG A 340 28.62 -16.42 14.91
CA ARG A 340 27.62 -17.45 15.28
C ARG A 340 26.57 -17.69 14.19
N ILE A 341 26.08 -16.63 13.52
CA ILE A 341 25.12 -16.78 12.42
C ILE A 341 25.79 -17.41 11.19
N LEU A 342 27.04 -17.05 10.88
CA LEU A 342 27.80 -17.68 9.80
C LEU A 342 28.09 -19.16 10.09
N HIS A 343 28.47 -19.51 11.33
CA HIS A 343 28.66 -20.91 11.74
C HIS A 343 27.35 -21.72 11.62
N TRP A 344 26.20 -21.14 11.98
CA TRP A 344 24.89 -21.78 11.77
C TRP A 344 24.68 -22.13 10.28
N TYR A 345 25.00 -21.21 9.36
CA TYR A 345 24.89 -21.48 7.93
C TYR A 345 25.89 -22.52 7.43
N VAL A 346 27.12 -22.52 7.95
CA VAL A 346 28.11 -23.57 7.64
C VAL A 346 27.57 -24.93 8.06
N ASP A 347 27.03 -25.08 9.27
CA ASP A 347 26.45 -26.35 9.76
C ASP A 347 25.20 -26.78 8.97
N HIS A 348 24.29 -25.85 8.65
CA HIS A 348 23.06 -26.17 7.91
C HIS A 348 23.32 -26.61 6.45
N PHE A 349 24.30 -25.99 5.78
CA PHE A 349 24.60 -26.30 4.38
C PHE A 349 25.74 -27.32 4.17
N SER A 350 26.60 -27.58 5.15
CA SER A 350 27.66 -28.61 5.08
C SER A 350 27.22 -30.01 4.62
N PRO A 351 25.99 -30.50 4.93
CA PRO A 351 25.48 -31.77 4.40
C PRO A 351 25.11 -31.74 2.91
N SER A 352 25.05 -30.56 2.28
CA SER A 352 24.55 -30.35 0.92
C SER A 352 25.70 -30.14 -0.08
N PRO A 353 25.89 -31.01 -1.09
CA PRO A 353 26.92 -30.82 -2.12
C PRO A 353 26.62 -29.67 -3.09
N ALA A 354 25.45 -29.02 -2.98
CA ALA A 354 25.10 -27.84 -3.77
C ALA A 354 25.59 -26.53 -3.16
N GLY A 355 26.05 -26.55 -1.90
CA GLY A 355 26.41 -25.33 -1.16
C GLY A 355 25.24 -24.35 -0.97
N ALA A 356 25.58 -23.11 -0.65
CA ALA A 356 24.63 -21.99 -0.54
C ALA A 356 25.29 -20.63 -0.79
N SER A 357 24.49 -19.65 -1.19
CA SER A 357 24.88 -18.26 -1.43
C SER A 357 24.05 -17.32 -0.55
N ILE A 358 24.73 -16.57 0.31
CA ILE A 358 24.14 -15.87 1.45
C ILE A 358 24.44 -14.38 1.33
N LEU A 359 23.38 -13.58 1.16
CA LEU A 359 23.44 -12.15 1.45
C LEU A 359 23.33 -11.96 2.98
N PHE A 360 24.26 -11.22 3.57
CA PHE A 360 24.30 -10.96 5.01
C PHE A 360 23.96 -9.48 5.27
N PRO A 361 22.85 -9.15 5.96
CA PRO A 361 22.24 -7.82 5.97
C PRO A 361 22.91 -6.86 6.96
N ILE A 362 24.23 -6.73 6.88
CA ILE A 362 25.08 -6.05 7.87
C ILE A 362 24.67 -4.58 8.12
N GLY A 363 24.23 -3.86 7.09
CA GLY A 363 23.71 -2.49 7.23
C GLY A 363 22.46 -2.42 8.09
N ALA A 364 21.49 -3.32 7.86
CA ALA A 364 20.27 -3.41 8.67
C ALA A 364 20.57 -3.83 10.12
N LEU A 365 21.47 -4.80 10.34
CA LEU A 365 21.86 -5.24 11.68
C LEU A 365 22.56 -4.11 12.47
N ARG A 366 23.47 -3.36 11.83
CA ARG A 366 24.15 -2.20 12.43
C ARG A 366 23.17 -1.05 12.72
N ALA A 367 22.23 -0.76 11.82
CA ALA A 367 21.18 0.23 12.05
C ALA A 367 20.30 -0.14 13.26
N LEU A 368 19.86 -1.41 13.33
CA LEU A 368 19.05 -1.90 14.44
C LEU A 368 19.82 -1.89 15.77
N ARG A 369 21.12 -2.24 15.84
CA ARG A 369 21.90 -2.09 17.09
C ARG A 369 21.85 -0.67 17.63
N ARG A 370 22.04 0.34 16.77
CA ARG A 370 22.03 1.75 17.19
C ARG A 370 20.66 2.18 17.71
N LEU A 371 19.57 1.81 17.03
CA LEU A 371 18.21 2.17 17.45
C LEU A 371 17.77 1.40 18.73
N LEU A 372 18.16 0.14 18.86
CA LEU A 372 17.96 -0.67 20.08
C LEU A 372 18.61 -0.04 21.32
N SER A 373 19.69 0.74 21.16
CA SER A 373 20.34 1.44 22.27
C SER A 373 19.42 2.44 22.97
N PHE A 374 18.46 3.05 22.25
CA PHE A 374 17.69 4.18 22.76
C PHE A 374 16.82 3.81 23.98
N SER A 375 16.36 2.56 24.05
CA SER A 375 15.45 2.04 25.08
C SER A 375 16.08 0.99 26.00
N GLY A 376 17.39 0.77 25.92
CA GLY A 376 18.10 -0.29 26.64
C GLY A 376 17.85 -1.68 26.03
N ASN A 377 18.05 -1.82 24.72
CA ASN A 377 17.83 -3.03 23.92
C ASN A 377 16.37 -3.57 23.95
N ARG A 378 15.37 -2.71 24.19
CA ARG A 378 13.94 -3.07 24.25
C ARG A 378 13.16 -2.51 23.06
N ALA A 379 12.68 -3.38 22.16
CA ALA A 379 11.94 -2.92 20.98
C ALA A 379 11.01 -3.97 20.39
N ILE A 380 10.07 -3.48 19.58
CA ILE A 380 9.49 -4.25 18.46
C ILE A 380 9.91 -3.60 17.14
N VAL A 381 10.39 -4.41 16.20
CA VAL A 381 10.64 -4.01 14.81
C VAL A 381 9.60 -4.71 13.94
N ILE A 382 9.00 -4.01 12.98
CA ILE A 382 8.17 -4.60 11.92
C ILE A 382 8.77 -4.20 10.59
N SER A 383 9.09 -5.18 9.75
CA SER A 383 9.79 -4.96 8.48
C SER A 383 9.07 -5.65 7.33
N GLY A 384 9.05 -5.01 6.16
CA GLY A 384 8.40 -5.50 4.95
C GLY A 384 9.25 -5.23 3.72
N ASP A 385 9.91 -6.28 3.20
CA ASP A 385 10.84 -6.19 2.07
C ASP A 385 10.71 -7.40 1.14
N LYS A 386 11.32 -7.31 -0.04
CA LYS A 386 11.54 -8.47 -0.90
C LYS A 386 12.70 -9.29 -0.31
N GLY A 387 12.43 -10.51 0.14
CA GLY A 387 13.41 -11.28 0.90
C GLY A 387 13.08 -12.75 1.10
N ASN A 388 13.89 -13.41 1.91
CA ASN A 388 13.83 -14.84 2.21
C ASN A 388 14.05 -15.08 3.71
N ASN A 389 13.23 -15.95 4.30
CA ASN A 389 13.27 -16.31 5.71
C ASN A 389 13.36 -17.84 5.94
N ASN A 390 13.00 -18.66 4.96
CA ASN A 390 13.37 -20.08 4.93
C ASN A 390 14.83 -20.19 4.42
N PRO A 391 15.76 -20.77 5.19
CA PRO A 391 17.17 -20.86 4.81
C PRO A 391 17.40 -21.73 3.57
N ASP A 392 16.54 -22.72 3.28
CA ASP A 392 16.69 -23.56 2.09
C ASP A 392 16.50 -22.81 0.76
N GLN A 393 15.95 -21.58 0.81
CA GLN A 393 15.91 -20.67 -0.34
C GLN A 393 17.29 -20.11 -0.75
N PHE A 394 18.33 -20.28 0.08
CA PHE A 394 19.71 -19.85 -0.22
C PHE A 394 20.60 -20.93 -0.87
N ARG A 395 20.07 -22.14 -1.12
CA ARG A 395 20.86 -23.27 -1.66
C ARG A 395 21.36 -23.02 -3.07
N GLY A 396 22.58 -23.47 -3.35
CA GLY A 396 23.28 -23.29 -4.62
C GLY A 396 24.36 -22.21 -4.56
N LEU A 397 25.44 -22.40 -5.31
CA LEU A 397 26.50 -21.41 -5.53
C LEU A 397 26.14 -20.53 -6.73
N ALA A 398 25.93 -19.23 -6.49
CA ALA A 398 25.52 -18.24 -7.49
C ALA A 398 25.96 -16.83 -7.07
N ASP A 399 26.00 -15.92 -8.04
CA ASP A 399 26.19 -14.49 -7.79
C ASP A 399 24.88 -13.82 -7.32
N PRO A 400 24.94 -12.81 -6.42
CA PRO A 400 23.74 -12.12 -5.95
C PRO A 400 22.97 -11.41 -7.07
N HIS A 401 21.67 -11.70 -7.17
CA HIS A 401 20.78 -10.99 -8.09
C HIS A 401 20.46 -9.57 -7.61
N ILE A 402 21.10 -8.58 -8.21
CA ILE A 402 20.77 -7.16 -8.07
C ILE A 402 19.60 -6.83 -9.00
N ALA A 403 18.43 -6.49 -8.46
CA ALA A 403 17.25 -6.10 -9.22
C ALA A 403 17.28 -4.59 -9.52
N VAL A 404 17.16 -4.19 -10.79
CA VAL A 404 17.19 -2.76 -11.20
C VAL A 404 15.79 -2.25 -11.55
N HIS A 405 15.42 -1.10 -11.00
CA HIS A 405 14.11 -0.43 -11.12
C HIS A 405 14.27 1.10 -11.09
N GLY A 406 15.21 1.61 -11.90
CA GLY A 406 15.65 3.01 -11.86
C GLY A 406 16.67 3.24 -10.74
N SER A 407 16.34 2.82 -9.52
CA SER A 407 17.33 2.45 -8.49
C SER A 407 17.68 0.95 -8.62
N PHE A 408 18.20 0.33 -7.57
CA PHE A 408 18.28 -1.12 -7.44
C PHE A 408 17.84 -1.61 -6.06
N SER A 409 17.68 -2.93 -5.89
CA SER A 409 17.62 -3.58 -4.57
C SER A 409 18.09 -5.04 -4.61
N VAL A 410 18.29 -5.64 -3.44
CA VAL A 410 18.75 -7.03 -3.25
C VAL A 410 17.77 -7.85 -2.38
N MET A 411 17.91 -9.18 -2.34
CA MET A 411 17.03 -10.01 -1.51
C MET A 411 17.41 -9.91 -0.03
N VAL A 412 16.50 -9.43 0.82
CA VAL A 412 16.71 -9.35 2.27
C VAL A 412 16.75 -10.73 2.90
N ASN A 413 17.85 -11.07 3.57
CA ASN A 413 17.98 -12.28 4.36
C ASN A 413 17.35 -12.08 5.75
N TYR A 414 16.03 -12.26 5.82
CA TYR A 414 15.26 -12.16 7.05
C TYR A 414 15.61 -13.23 8.08
N HIS A 415 16.12 -14.39 7.65
CA HIS A 415 16.60 -15.45 8.54
C HIS A 415 17.78 -14.97 9.40
N ALA A 416 18.77 -14.29 8.80
CA ALA A 416 19.89 -13.71 9.53
C ALA A 416 19.45 -12.62 10.52
N ILE A 417 18.43 -11.82 10.17
CA ILE A 417 17.84 -10.82 11.08
C ILE A 417 17.13 -11.51 12.25
N GLY A 418 16.37 -12.59 12.00
CA GLY A 418 15.74 -13.38 13.05
C GLY A 418 16.76 -13.96 14.02
N ALA A 419 17.73 -14.71 13.50
CA ALA A 419 18.81 -15.31 14.29
C ALA A 419 19.61 -14.27 15.12
N TYR A 420 19.80 -13.05 14.61
CA TYR A 420 20.42 -11.94 15.35
C TYR A 420 19.59 -11.50 16.57
N PHE A 421 18.26 -11.38 16.43
CA PHE A 421 17.38 -11.07 17.57
C PHE A 421 17.34 -12.22 18.58
N THR A 422 17.20 -13.47 18.12
CA THR A 422 17.19 -14.63 19.01
C THR A 422 18.51 -14.76 19.78
N ALA A 423 19.65 -14.52 19.13
CA ALA A 423 20.98 -14.55 19.75
C ALA A 423 21.15 -13.49 20.84
N ARG A 424 20.48 -12.33 20.70
CA ARG A 424 20.49 -11.21 21.65
C ARG A 424 19.32 -11.25 22.66
N GLY A 425 18.82 -12.45 22.98
CA GLY A 425 17.76 -12.67 23.98
C GLY A 425 16.32 -12.43 23.51
N GLY A 426 16.14 -11.89 22.30
CA GLY A 426 14.85 -11.60 21.66
C GLY A 426 14.23 -12.78 20.91
N PHE A 427 13.33 -12.50 19.97
CA PHE A 427 12.76 -13.49 19.05
C PHE A 427 12.23 -12.87 17.75
N ALA A 428 12.03 -13.70 16.72
CA ALA A 428 11.35 -13.33 15.47
C ALA A 428 9.94 -13.93 15.36
N LEU A 429 9.13 -13.29 14.51
CA LEU A 429 7.90 -13.80 13.92
C LEU A 429 8.00 -13.56 12.40
N HIS A 430 7.77 -14.60 11.61
CA HIS A 430 8.09 -14.63 10.18
C HIS A 430 6.85 -15.10 9.40
N ASN A 431 6.44 -14.40 8.33
CA ASN A 431 5.42 -14.94 7.44
C ASN A 431 5.99 -16.18 6.69
N PRO A 432 5.40 -17.38 6.85
CA PRO A 432 5.90 -18.62 6.24
C PRO A 432 5.57 -18.77 4.74
N GLN A 433 4.84 -17.83 4.14
CA GLN A 433 4.49 -17.85 2.72
C GLN A 433 5.75 -17.80 1.84
N GLU A 434 6.13 -18.94 1.24
CA GLU A 434 7.33 -19.09 0.41
C GLU A 434 7.34 -18.13 -0.80
N GLU A 435 6.25 -18.16 -1.58
CA GLU A 435 6.04 -17.38 -2.81
C GLU A 435 5.39 -16.01 -2.49
N ALA A 436 6.14 -15.15 -1.78
CA ALA A 436 5.71 -13.80 -1.44
C ALA A 436 6.47 -12.73 -2.23
N SER A 437 5.77 -11.75 -2.77
CA SER A 437 6.39 -10.53 -3.33
C SER A 437 6.88 -9.58 -2.23
N LEU A 438 6.23 -9.61 -1.06
CA LEU A 438 6.62 -8.92 0.17
C LEU A 438 6.66 -9.93 1.32
N LYS A 439 7.85 -10.23 1.85
CA LYS A 439 7.97 -10.91 3.14
C LYS A 439 7.83 -9.86 4.23
N VAL A 440 6.93 -10.12 5.18
CA VAL A 440 6.79 -9.31 6.40
C VAL A 440 7.26 -10.14 7.60
N SER A 441 8.05 -9.51 8.47
CA SER A 441 8.55 -10.11 9.71
C SER A 441 8.44 -9.10 10.85
N ALA A 442 8.25 -9.60 12.08
CA ALA A 442 8.35 -8.81 13.30
C ALA A 442 9.45 -9.37 14.20
N PHE A 443 10.20 -8.51 14.86
CA PHE A 443 11.32 -8.88 15.73
C PHE A 443 11.18 -8.18 17.07
N VAL A 444 11.34 -8.90 18.17
CA VAL A 444 11.19 -8.36 19.53
C VAL A 444 12.51 -8.50 20.27
N ALA A 445 13.07 -7.39 20.73
CA ALA A 445 14.19 -7.36 21.66
C ALA A 445 13.66 -7.04 23.07
N THR A 446 14.07 -7.81 24.06
CA THR A 446 13.50 -7.82 25.42
C THR A 446 14.31 -7.00 26.44
N GLY A 447 15.43 -6.40 26.02
CA GLY A 447 16.42 -5.77 26.91
C GLY A 447 17.37 -6.74 27.59
N ASP A 448 17.07 -8.04 27.59
CA ASP A 448 17.75 -9.04 28.40
C ASP A 448 18.96 -9.67 27.68
N VAL A 449 20.02 -8.87 27.57
CA VAL A 449 21.28 -9.27 26.91
C VAL A 449 22.07 -10.30 27.75
N HIS A 450 21.73 -10.52 29.03
CA HIS A 450 22.53 -11.32 29.96
C HIS A 450 21.85 -12.58 30.50
N ALA A 451 20.55 -12.58 30.83
CA ALA A 451 19.87 -13.78 31.36
C ALA A 451 19.46 -14.79 30.28
N ALA A 452 19.68 -14.47 29.00
CA ALA A 452 19.77 -15.46 27.93
C ALA A 452 20.98 -16.42 28.07
N GLY A 453 21.88 -16.15 29.02
CA GLY A 453 23.20 -16.78 29.13
C GLY A 453 24.21 -16.02 28.28
N GLY A 454 24.70 -14.88 28.79
CA GLY A 454 25.82 -14.13 28.20
C GLY A 454 26.98 -15.07 27.86
N VAL A 455 27.58 -14.90 26.68
CA VAL A 455 27.88 -16.00 25.73
C VAL A 455 28.52 -17.22 26.40
N THR A 456 27.69 -18.18 26.82
CA THR A 456 28.18 -19.49 27.24
C THR A 456 28.74 -20.19 26.00
N ALA A 457 30.04 -20.54 26.03
CA ALA A 457 30.84 -21.03 24.90
C ALA A 457 30.51 -22.48 24.46
N ASP A 458 29.22 -22.81 24.39
CA ASP A 458 28.67 -24.07 23.91
C ASP A 458 27.83 -23.80 22.66
N ASP A 459 28.50 -23.40 21.57
CA ASP A 459 27.87 -23.04 20.30
C ASP A 459 27.07 -24.20 19.67
N GLY A 460 27.32 -25.44 20.12
CA GLY A 460 26.49 -26.61 19.81
C GLY A 460 25.04 -26.53 20.31
N GLN A 461 24.69 -25.57 21.16
CA GLN A 461 23.31 -25.27 21.57
C GLN A 461 22.59 -24.26 20.66
N TRP A 462 23.23 -23.82 19.56
CA TRP A 462 22.67 -22.84 18.63
C TRP A 462 22.29 -23.40 17.26
N THR A 463 22.85 -24.54 16.85
CA THR A 463 22.83 -24.99 15.45
C THR A 463 21.63 -25.87 15.11
N GLY A 464 21.28 -25.92 13.82
CA GLY A 464 20.00 -26.49 13.38
C GLY A 464 18.79 -25.75 13.96
N GLY A 465 17.69 -26.47 14.19
CA GLY A 465 16.38 -25.94 14.64
C GLY A 465 16.31 -25.39 16.07
N ALA A 466 17.47 -25.01 16.66
CA ALA A 466 17.59 -24.67 18.06
C ALA A 466 17.19 -23.22 18.39
N PHE A 467 17.24 -22.30 17.43
CA PHE A 467 16.85 -20.90 17.65
C PHE A 467 15.35 -20.70 17.43
N GLU A 468 14.73 -21.40 16.47
CA GLU A 468 13.29 -21.42 16.24
C GLU A 468 12.54 -21.96 17.46
N ALA A 469 13.11 -22.96 18.16
CA ALA A 469 12.59 -23.44 19.43
C ALA A 469 12.68 -22.39 20.56
N LYS A 470 13.70 -21.51 20.55
CA LYS A 470 13.80 -20.37 21.48
C LYS A 470 12.79 -19.28 21.11
N ASP A 471 12.56 -19.03 19.83
CA ASP A 471 11.57 -18.08 19.33
C ASP A 471 10.14 -18.52 19.65
N GLU A 472 9.80 -19.80 19.45
CA GLU A 472 8.50 -20.34 19.85
C GLU A 472 8.32 -20.27 21.37
N ALA A 473 9.37 -20.54 22.15
CA ALA A 473 9.31 -20.44 23.60
C ALA A 473 9.14 -19.00 24.11
N ARG A 474 9.80 -18.01 23.48
CA ARG A 474 9.76 -16.59 23.85
C ARG A 474 8.49 -15.88 23.36
N SER A 475 8.05 -16.16 22.13
CA SER A 475 6.81 -15.57 21.56
C SER A 475 5.55 -15.97 22.33
N ARG A 476 5.53 -17.12 23.01
CA ARG A 476 4.47 -17.51 23.97
C ARG A 476 4.31 -16.55 25.16
N LEU A 477 5.30 -15.69 25.45
CA LEU A 477 5.19 -14.60 26.44
C LEU A 477 4.46 -13.36 25.88
N PHE A 478 4.30 -13.28 24.56
CA PHE A 478 3.62 -12.20 23.83
C PHE A 478 2.45 -12.75 22.98
N PRO A 479 1.43 -13.37 23.62
CA PRO A 479 0.35 -14.05 22.91
C PRO A 479 -0.56 -13.12 22.11
N ASN A 480 -0.73 -11.86 22.50
CA ASN A 480 -1.55 -10.90 21.74
C ASN A 480 -0.79 -10.40 20.50
N LEU A 481 0.52 -10.16 20.59
CA LEU A 481 1.39 -9.92 19.42
C LEU A 481 1.36 -11.12 18.47
N ALA A 482 1.62 -12.33 18.96
CA ALA A 482 1.67 -13.53 18.11
C ALA A 482 0.31 -13.79 17.42
N GLY A 483 -0.80 -13.61 18.14
CA GLY A 483 -2.15 -13.70 17.57
C GLY A 483 -2.44 -12.61 16.52
N ALA A 484 -2.00 -11.37 16.77
CA ALA A 484 -2.19 -10.26 15.82
C ALA A 484 -1.34 -10.44 14.56
N PHE A 485 -0.06 -10.84 14.69
CA PHE A 485 0.82 -11.16 13.55
C PHE A 485 0.22 -12.29 12.71
N LYS A 486 -0.19 -13.38 13.34
CA LYS A 486 -0.86 -14.50 12.67
C LYS A 486 -2.09 -14.07 11.86
N TYR A 487 -2.97 -13.28 12.45
CA TYR A 487 -4.21 -12.88 11.79
C TYR A 487 -4.02 -11.81 10.70
N HIS A 488 -3.13 -10.84 10.92
CA HIS A 488 -2.98 -9.65 10.07
C HIS A 488 -1.78 -9.70 9.10
N VAL A 489 -0.91 -10.71 9.22
CA VAL A 489 0.31 -10.90 8.41
C VAL A 489 0.43 -12.31 7.82
N GLU A 490 0.15 -13.39 8.57
CA GLU A 490 0.26 -14.77 8.05
C GLU A 490 -0.98 -15.26 7.27
N HIS A 491 -2.19 -15.07 7.81
CA HIS A 491 -3.41 -15.69 7.26
C HIS A 491 -3.95 -15.03 5.99
N PHE A 492 -3.97 -13.70 5.98
CA PHE A 492 -4.28 -12.87 4.82
C PHE A 492 -3.56 -11.54 5.03
N GLY A 493 -2.31 -11.49 4.60
CA GLY A 493 -1.39 -10.40 4.87
C GLY A 493 -1.37 -9.33 3.78
N PRO A 494 -0.46 -8.35 3.92
CA PRO A 494 -0.22 -7.32 2.90
C PRO A 494 0.12 -7.88 1.51
N ASN A 495 0.84 -9.00 1.45
CA ASN A 495 1.15 -9.69 0.21
C ASN A 495 -0.11 -10.25 -0.47
N ASP A 496 -0.98 -10.93 0.27
CA ASP A 496 -2.22 -11.52 -0.28
C ASP A 496 -3.21 -10.45 -0.75
N PHE A 497 -3.32 -9.34 0.00
CA PHE A 497 -4.10 -8.18 -0.43
C PHE A 497 -3.57 -7.58 -1.75
N PHE A 498 -2.26 -7.45 -1.90
CA PHE A 498 -1.63 -7.00 -3.15
C PHE A 498 -1.86 -7.98 -4.30
N VAL A 499 -1.62 -9.28 -4.11
CA VAL A 499 -1.82 -10.31 -5.13
C VAL A 499 -3.28 -10.36 -5.57
N MET A 500 -4.23 -10.32 -4.63
CA MET A 500 -5.66 -10.29 -4.94
C MET A 500 -6.06 -9.02 -5.72
N GLN A 501 -5.52 -7.86 -5.35
CA GLN A 501 -5.79 -6.58 -6.03
C GLN A 501 -5.14 -6.50 -7.42
N LYS A 502 -3.99 -7.17 -7.61
CA LYS A 502 -3.30 -7.29 -8.90
C LYS A 502 -4.04 -8.26 -9.84
N GLY A 503 -4.26 -9.50 -9.42
CA GLY A 503 -4.97 -10.52 -10.21
C GLY A 503 -6.38 -10.08 -10.62
N LEU A 504 -7.15 -9.45 -9.71
CA LEU A 504 -8.48 -8.91 -10.07
C LEU A 504 -8.44 -7.82 -11.16
N LYS A 505 -7.31 -7.16 -11.39
CA LYS A 505 -7.12 -6.15 -12.44
C LYS A 505 -6.58 -6.75 -13.75
N GLU A 506 -5.79 -7.82 -13.65
CA GLU A 506 -5.07 -8.43 -14.79
C GLU A 506 -5.84 -9.63 -15.38
N ASP A 507 -6.36 -10.53 -14.54
CA ASP A 507 -7.08 -11.74 -14.95
C ASP A 507 -8.54 -11.47 -15.36
N ALA A 508 -9.10 -10.34 -14.94
CA ALA A 508 -10.50 -9.97 -15.17
C ALA A 508 -10.60 -8.57 -15.85
N PRO A 509 -10.78 -8.50 -17.18
CA PRO A 509 -10.89 -7.22 -17.89
C PRO A 509 -12.08 -6.34 -17.50
N SER A 510 -13.15 -6.94 -16.95
CA SER A 510 -14.32 -6.23 -16.41
C SER A 510 -14.88 -7.01 -15.21
N PRO A 511 -14.28 -6.86 -14.01
CA PRO A 511 -14.73 -7.57 -12.83
C PRO A 511 -16.11 -7.05 -12.37
N SER A 512 -16.83 -7.83 -11.57
CA SER A 512 -18.13 -7.38 -11.06
C SER A 512 -17.96 -6.25 -10.05
N LEU A 513 -18.84 -5.24 -10.08
CA LEU A 513 -18.87 -4.16 -9.10
C LEU A 513 -19.00 -4.68 -7.65
N ARG A 514 -19.60 -5.86 -7.44
CA ARG A 514 -19.64 -6.51 -6.12
C ARG A 514 -18.25 -6.94 -5.66
N THR A 515 -17.44 -7.49 -6.56
CA THR A 515 -16.07 -7.91 -6.29
C THR A 515 -15.18 -6.70 -5.99
N VAL A 516 -15.29 -5.63 -6.79
CA VAL A 516 -14.58 -4.37 -6.55
C VAL A 516 -14.98 -3.74 -5.20
N VAL A 517 -16.28 -3.70 -4.87
CA VAL A 517 -16.75 -3.19 -3.57
C VAL A 517 -16.31 -4.07 -2.39
N ALA A 518 -16.17 -5.38 -2.58
CA ALA A 518 -15.60 -6.25 -1.55
C ALA A 518 -14.11 -5.96 -1.33
N LEU A 519 -13.33 -5.80 -2.39
CA LEU A 519 -11.91 -5.45 -2.32
C LEU A 519 -11.68 -4.05 -1.72
N LEU A 520 -12.52 -3.07 -2.07
CA LEU A 520 -12.52 -1.73 -1.45
C LEU A 520 -12.78 -1.82 0.05
N LYS A 521 -13.83 -2.52 0.50
CA LYS A 521 -14.11 -2.69 1.93
C LYS A 521 -12.98 -3.41 2.68
N LEU A 522 -12.35 -4.40 2.04
CA LEU A 522 -11.20 -5.13 2.57
C LEU A 522 -10.01 -4.18 2.77
N GLY A 523 -9.65 -3.42 1.74
CA GLY A 523 -8.64 -2.36 1.78
C GLY A 523 -9.16 -1.02 2.31
N ASP A 524 -10.04 -0.99 3.30
CA ASP A 524 -10.50 0.23 4.00
C ASP A 524 -11.00 1.42 3.14
N TRP A 525 -11.39 1.18 1.89
CA TRP A 525 -11.69 2.18 0.86
C TRP A 525 -10.46 2.96 0.37
N ASP A 526 -9.35 2.25 0.14
CA ASP A 526 -8.08 2.78 -0.36
C ASP A 526 -8.23 3.59 -1.68
N PRO A 527 -7.61 4.77 -1.79
CA PRO A 527 -7.65 5.60 -3.01
C PRO A 527 -7.04 4.94 -4.24
N ASP A 528 -5.93 4.21 -4.10
CA ASP A 528 -5.23 3.62 -5.23
C ASP A 528 -6.01 2.41 -5.75
N VAL A 529 -6.69 1.67 -4.86
CA VAL A 529 -7.66 0.63 -5.23
C VAL A 529 -8.86 1.22 -5.96
N PHE A 530 -9.46 2.30 -5.43
CA PHE A 530 -10.57 2.99 -6.09
C PHE A 530 -10.18 3.47 -7.49
N TYR A 531 -9.03 4.14 -7.63
CA TYR A 531 -8.53 4.65 -8.91
C TYR A 531 -8.16 3.54 -9.91
N LYS A 532 -7.63 2.40 -9.44
CA LYS A 532 -7.31 1.22 -10.28
C LYS A 532 -8.58 0.59 -10.91
N PHE A 533 -9.72 0.65 -10.23
CA PHE A 533 -11.00 0.09 -10.69
C PHE A 533 -12.06 1.14 -11.08
N ARG A 534 -11.70 2.42 -11.19
CA ARG A 534 -12.65 3.53 -11.40
C ARG A 534 -13.57 3.33 -12.60
N ASP A 535 -13.08 2.85 -13.74
CA ASP A 535 -13.91 2.61 -14.93
C ASP A 535 -14.96 1.52 -14.70
N VAL A 536 -14.64 0.49 -13.92
CA VAL A 536 -15.57 -0.57 -13.51
C VAL A 536 -16.67 0.02 -12.62
N ILE A 537 -16.29 0.87 -11.68
CA ILE A 537 -17.21 1.56 -10.76
C ILE A 537 -18.14 2.48 -11.53
N LEU A 538 -17.60 3.36 -12.37
CA LEU A 538 -18.35 4.38 -13.10
C LEU A 538 -19.27 3.79 -14.16
N ASN A 539 -18.85 2.72 -14.86
CA ASN A 539 -19.67 2.08 -15.88
C ASN A 539 -20.79 1.19 -15.27
N GLN A 540 -20.56 0.56 -14.11
CA GLN A 540 -21.53 -0.36 -13.51
C GLN A 540 -22.43 0.29 -12.43
N VAL A 541 -22.05 1.41 -11.79
CA VAL A 541 -22.88 2.02 -10.73
C VAL A 541 -24.23 2.59 -11.20
N PRO A 542 -24.40 3.21 -12.38
CA PRO A 542 -25.69 3.82 -12.77
C PRO A 542 -26.82 2.80 -12.88
N THR A 543 -26.50 1.60 -13.35
CA THR A 543 -27.40 0.44 -13.48
C THR A 543 -27.39 -0.48 -12.25
N SER A 544 -26.50 -0.23 -11.27
CA SER A 544 -26.41 -1.05 -10.06
C SER A 544 -27.68 -0.99 -9.20
N GLY A 545 -28.04 -2.16 -8.65
CA GLY A 545 -29.18 -2.30 -7.74
C GLY A 545 -28.99 -1.53 -6.44
N LEU A 546 -30.09 -0.96 -5.92
CA LEU A 546 -30.11 0.03 -4.84
C LEU A 546 -29.28 -0.33 -3.58
N LYS A 547 -29.20 -1.61 -3.21
CA LYS A 547 -28.39 -2.07 -2.07
C LYS A 547 -26.89 -1.78 -2.28
N LEU A 548 -26.35 -2.14 -3.45
CA LEU A 548 -24.93 -1.96 -3.79
C LEU A 548 -24.59 -0.46 -3.96
N ARG A 549 -25.52 0.31 -4.53
CA ARG A 549 -25.41 1.77 -4.62
C ARG A 549 -25.30 2.42 -3.24
N LYS A 550 -26.15 2.02 -2.29
CA LYS A 550 -26.10 2.53 -0.90
C LYS A 550 -24.81 2.18 -0.17
N ASP A 551 -24.21 1.02 -0.46
CA ASP A 551 -22.91 0.66 0.10
C ASP A 551 -21.77 1.53 -0.47
N LEU A 552 -21.78 1.80 -1.78
CA LEU A 552 -20.85 2.74 -2.39
C LEU A 552 -21.01 4.17 -1.85
N CYS A 553 -22.24 4.69 -1.73
CA CYS A 553 -22.49 6.04 -1.21
C CYS A 553 -22.02 6.24 0.26
N ARG A 554 -21.89 5.17 1.04
CA ARG A 554 -21.33 5.20 2.41
C ARG A 554 -19.81 5.17 2.45
N GLY A 555 -19.19 4.50 1.47
CA GLY A 555 -17.75 4.21 1.48
C GLY A 555 -16.91 5.15 0.60
N VAL A 556 -17.50 5.70 -0.45
CA VAL A 556 -16.81 6.66 -1.34
C VAL A 556 -16.31 7.91 -0.60
N PRO A 557 -17.01 8.48 0.41
CA PRO A 557 -16.43 9.53 1.26
C PRO A 557 -15.13 9.11 1.96
N ARG A 558 -15.06 7.85 2.45
CA ARG A 558 -13.86 7.30 3.12
C ARG A 558 -12.66 7.17 2.17
N VAL A 559 -12.90 7.05 0.85
CA VAL A 559 -11.83 7.14 -0.17
C VAL A 559 -11.16 8.51 -0.14
N TRP A 560 -11.94 9.59 0.01
CA TRP A 560 -11.41 10.95 0.15
C TRP A 560 -10.75 11.18 1.52
N GLU A 561 -11.35 10.68 2.60
CA GLU A 561 -10.72 10.72 3.94
C GLU A 561 -9.36 9.99 3.98
N ASN A 562 -9.18 8.95 3.15
CA ASN A 562 -7.95 8.17 3.02
C ASN A 562 -7.03 8.69 1.89
N TYR A 563 -7.33 9.82 1.24
CA TYR A 563 -6.53 10.33 0.12
C TYR A 563 -5.25 11.02 0.60
N TYR A 564 -4.12 10.56 0.06
CA TYR A 564 -2.79 11.12 0.28
C TYR A 564 -2.22 11.61 -1.06
N MET A 565 -2.04 12.92 -1.19
CA MET A 565 -1.63 13.59 -2.43
C MET A 565 -0.14 13.36 -2.73
N LEU A 566 0.17 12.22 -3.35
CA LEU A 566 1.53 11.90 -3.82
C LEU A 566 1.70 12.12 -5.33
N ASP A 567 0.66 11.83 -6.11
CA ASP A 567 0.65 11.93 -7.57
C ASP A 567 -0.47 12.90 -7.99
N LYS A 568 -0.09 13.95 -8.71
CA LYS A 568 -0.97 15.04 -9.16
C LYS A 568 -1.78 14.71 -10.41
N ASP A 569 -1.40 13.68 -11.15
CA ASP A 569 -2.13 13.19 -12.33
C ASP A 569 -3.24 12.20 -11.92
N LYS A 570 -3.27 11.77 -10.65
CA LYS A 570 -4.34 10.96 -10.04
C LYS A 570 -5.38 11.82 -9.31
N ASP A 571 -6.20 12.55 -10.06
CA ASP A 571 -7.34 13.32 -9.53
C ASP A 571 -8.48 12.40 -9.03
N VAL A 572 -8.34 11.92 -7.79
CA VAL A 572 -9.34 11.09 -7.11
C VAL A 572 -10.64 11.87 -6.84
N ALA A 573 -10.56 13.18 -6.60
CA ALA A 573 -11.74 14.01 -6.35
C ALA A 573 -12.65 14.09 -7.59
N PHE A 574 -12.07 14.32 -8.78
CA PHE A 574 -12.81 14.34 -10.04
C PHE A 574 -13.51 13.00 -10.33
N GLU A 575 -12.85 11.88 -10.04
CA GLU A 575 -13.42 10.54 -10.25
C GLU A 575 -14.52 10.21 -9.23
N ILE A 576 -14.43 10.72 -7.99
CA ILE A 576 -15.54 10.70 -7.03
C ILE A 576 -16.70 11.59 -7.52
N GLY A 577 -16.41 12.77 -8.08
CA GLY A 577 -17.41 13.63 -8.71
C GLY A 577 -18.16 12.93 -9.85
N ARG A 578 -17.44 12.20 -10.72
CA ARG A 578 -18.01 11.36 -11.77
C ARG A 578 -18.89 10.23 -11.21
N PHE A 579 -18.51 9.64 -10.07
CA PHE A 579 -19.33 8.63 -9.39
C PHE A 579 -20.68 9.21 -8.94
N TYR A 580 -20.68 10.36 -8.24
CA TYR A 580 -21.91 11.01 -7.78
C TYR A 580 -22.78 11.49 -8.94
N TYR A 581 -22.18 12.06 -10.00
CA TYR A 581 -22.88 12.41 -11.23
C TYR A 581 -23.55 11.19 -11.89
N GLY A 582 -22.85 10.05 -11.96
CA GLY A 582 -23.35 8.80 -12.53
C GLY A 582 -24.56 8.21 -11.81
N ILE A 583 -24.72 8.46 -10.50
CA ILE A 583 -25.91 8.08 -9.73
C ILE A 583 -27.00 9.18 -9.67
N ARG A 584 -26.78 10.32 -10.35
CA ARG A 584 -27.60 11.54 -10.38
C ARG A 584 -27.66 12.34 -9.07
N ASP A 585 -26.61 12.23 -8.25
CA ASP A 585 -26.41 13.08 -7.09
C ASP A 585 -25.53 14.29 -7.47
N TYR A 586 -26.18 15.28 -8.07
CA TYR A 586 -25.49 16.46 -8.62
C TYR A 586 -24.94 17.40 -7.52
N SER A 587 -25.39 17.25 -6.28
CA SER A 587 -24.93 18.08 -5.15
C SER A 587 -23.54 17.63 -4.70
N HIS A 588 -23.38 16.36 -4.35
CA HIS A 588 -22.06 15.81 -4.01
C HIS A 588 -21.11 15.82 -5.22
N ALA A 589 -21.62 15.64 -6.44
CA ALA A 589 -20.79 15.76 -7.65
C ALA A 589 -20.13 17.14 -7.76
N LEU A 590 -20.88 18.23 -7.52
CA LEU A 590 -20.34 19.59 -7.53
C LEU A 590 -19.31 19.85 -6.42
N GLU A 591 -19.54 19.30 -5.21
CA GLU A 591 -18.60 19.40 -4.10
C GLU A 591 -17.25 18.75 -4.44
N TYR A 592 -17.26 17.52 -4.96
CA TYR A 592 -16.04 16.80 -5.34
C TYR A 592 -15.36 17.39 -6.59
N TYR A 593 -16.10 17.93 -7.57
CA TYR A 593 -15.48 18.70 -8.65
C TYR A 593 -14.87 20.03 -8.18
N LYS A 594 -15.40 20.63 -7.10
CA LYS A 594 -14.74 21.76 -6.44
C LYS A 594 -13.45 21.30 -5.74
N PHE A 595 -13.46 20.20 -4.99
CA PHE A 595 -12.23 19.67 -4.39
C PHE A 595 -11.14 19.34 -5.42
N SER A 596 -11.49 18.76 -6.58
CA SER A 596 -10.59 18.62 -7.73
C SER A 596 -9.96 19.96 -8.13
N SER A 597 -10.80 20.99 -8.33
CA SER A 597 -10.36 22.34 -8.71
C SER A 597 -9.50 23.03 -7.64
N ASP A 598 -9.80 22.80 -6.36
CA ASP A 598 -9.10 23.38 -5.21
C ASP A 598 -7.74 22.71 -4.92
N HIS A 599 -7.55 21.42 -5.26
CA HIS A 599 -6.35 20.63 -4.90
C HIS A 599 -5.43 20.27 -6.07
N ILE A 600 -5.98 20.02 -7.26
CA ILE A 600 -5.22 19.72 -8.49
C ILE A 600 -5.08 20.99 -9.34
N GLY A 601 -6.17 21.74 -9.47
CA GLY A 601 -6.22 23.02 -10.19
C GLY A 601 -7.37 23.12 -11.19
N GLU A 602 -7.54 24.31 -11.76
CA GLU A 602 -8.61 24.61 -12.72
C GLU A 602 -8.43 23.87 -14.05
N HIS A 603 -9.26 22.86 -14.30
CA HIS A 603 -9.21 22.08 -15.53
C HIS A 603 -10.51 22.17 -16.36
N HIS A 604 -10.35 22.26 -17.70
CA HIS A 604 -11.45 22.45 -18.63
C HIS A 604 -12.49 21.32 -18.59
N VAL A 605 -12.05 20.07 -18.35
CA VAL A 605 -12.94 18.91 -18.19
C VAL A 605 -13.73 19.00 -16.87
N THR A 606 -13.10 19.43 -15.78
CA THR A 606 -13.77 19.62 -14.48
C THR A 606 -14.85 20.72 -14.59
N ARG A 607 -14.50 21.86 -15.19
CA ARG A 607 -15.47 22.94 -15.50
C ARG A 607 -16.63 22.49 -16.39
N HIS A 608 -16.37 21.66 -17.39
CA HIS A 608 -17.42 21.07 -18.22
C HIS A 608 -18.37 20.20 -17.38
N ASN A 609 -17.86 19.31 -16.53
CA ASN A 609 -18.71 18.44 -15.69
C ASN A 609 -19.50 19.22 -14.61
N ILE A 610 -18.92 20.29 -14.06
CA ILE A 610 -19.66 21.26 -13.22
C ILE A 610 -20.84 21.87 -14.01
N GLY A 611 -20.61 22.24 -15.28
CA GLY A 611 -21.68 22.71 -16.18
C GLY A 611 -22.78 21.68 -16.42
N LEU A 612 -22.43 20.40 -16.59
CA LEU A 612 -23.38 19.29 -16.72
C LEU A 612 -24.22 19.08 -15.43
N CYS A 613 -23.63 19.27 -14.25
CA CYS A 613 -24.36 19.21 -12.98
C CYS A 613 -25.41 20.33 -12.89
N TYR A 614 -25.02 21.58 -13.15
CA TYR A 614 -25.95 22.71 -13.13
C TYR A 614 -27.05 22.57 -14.19
N TYR A 615 -26.73 22.07 -15.38
CA TYR A 615 -27.71 21.74 -16.42
C TYR A 615 -28.74 20.71 -15.91
N SER A 616 -28.25 19.62 -15.30
CA SER A 616 -29.09 18.53 -14.80
C SER A 616 -30.00 18.93 -13.63
N MET A 617 -29.66 20.03 -12.94
CA MET A 617 -30.49 20.68 -11.92
C MET A 617 -31.37 21.83 -12.48
N GLY A 618 -31.37 22.05 -13.79
CA GLY A 618 -32.14 23.12 -14.46
C GLY A 618 -31.55 24.53 -14.33
N ASN A 619 -30.39 24.71 -13.70
CA ASN A 619 -29.73 26.00 -13.57
C ASN A 619 -28.92 26.33 -14.83
N MET A 620 -29.65 26.69 -15.89
CA MET A 620 -29.09 26.97 -17.22
C MET A 620 -28.06 28.10 -17.20
N THR A 621 -28.22 29.12 -16.34
CA THR A 621 -27.27 30.23 -16.20
C THR A 621 -25.92 29.76 -15.69
N MET A 622 -25.88 29.00 -14.59
CA MET A 622 -24.64 28.44 -14.04
C MET A 622 -24.03 27.38 -14.96
N ALA A 623 -24.86 26.64 -15.72
CA ALA A 623 -24.39 25.71 -16.74
C ALA A 623 -23.62 26.45 -17.84
N THR A 624 -24.22 27.48 -18.45
CA THR A 624 -23.57 28.31 -19.49
C THR A 624 -22.27 28.92 -18.98
N GLN A 625 -22.25 29.52 -17.78
CA GLN A 625 -21.04 30.12 -17.20
C GLN A 625 -19.88 29.13 -17.04
N ASN A 626 -20.16 27.87 -16.73
CA ASN A 626 -19.13 26.84 -16.56
C ASN A 626 -18.70 26.19 -17.88
N PHE A 627 -19.58 26.10 -18.89
CA PHE A 627 -19.14 25.80 -20.26
C PHE A 627 -18.27 26.94 -20.84
N ASP A 628 -18.60 28.20 -20.56
CA ASP A 628 -17.75 29.34 -20.89
C ASP A 628 -16.41 29.31 -20.14
N ALA A 629 -16.38 28.82 -18.90
CA ALA A 629 -15.13 28.61 -18.16
C ALA A 629 -14.28 27.49 -18.77
N ALA A 630 -14.90 26.36 -19.14
CA ALA A 630 -14.22 25.28 -19.86
C ALA A 630 -13.63 25.77 -21.19
N LEU A 631 -14.37 26.57 -21.96
CA LEU A 631 -13.90 27.13 -23.24
C LEU A 631 -12.88 28.26 -23.11
N ARG A 632 -12.74 28.92 -21.94
CA ARG A 632 -11.61 29.81 -21.65
C ARG A 632 -10.32 29.04 -21.32
N LEU A 633 -10.45 27.84 -20.76
CA LEU A 633 -9.31 26.96 -20.43
C LEU A 633 -8.88 26.11 -21.64
N ASN A 634 -9.82 25.70 -22.50
CA ASN A 634 -9.57 25.02 -23.76
C ASN A 634 -10.62 25.45 -24.81
N PRO A 635 -10.28 26.40 -25.72
CA PRO A 635 -11.19 26.89 -26.76
C PRO A 635 -11.66 25.85 -27.77
N GLU A 636 -10.94 24.73 -27.94
CA GLU A 636 -11.23 23.67 -28.91
C GLU A 636 -12.03 22.51 -28.29
N TYR A 637 -12.54 22.66 -27.07
CA TYR A 637 -13.26 21.61 -26.37
C TYR A 637 -14.71 21.44 -26.86
N ASP A 638 -14.88 20.73 -27.97
CA ASP A 638 -16.15 20.41 -28.65
C ASP A 638 -17.31 20.05 -27.72
N LYS A 639 -17.04 19.31 -26.64
CA LYS A 639 -18.06 18.91 -25.67
C LYS A 639 -18.68 20.12 -24.96
N ALA A 640 -17.89 21.13 -24.60
CA ALA A 640 -18.42 22.37 -24.02
C ALA A 640 -19.13 23.25 -25.05
N HIS A 641 -18.64 23.35 -26.30
CA HIS A 641 -19.38 24.01 -27.39
C HIS A 641 -20.75 23.39 -27.61
N SER A 642 -20.80 22.06 -27.80
CA SER A 642 -22.02 21.29 -28.04
C SER A 642 -23.05 21.49 -26.94
N TRP A 643 -22.62 21.38 -25.67
CA TRP A 643 -23.52 21.55 -24.53
C TRP A 643 -23.93 23.01 -24.30
N LYS A 644 -23.05 23.98 -24.53
CA LYS A 644 -23.39 25.41 -24.49
C LYS A 644 -24.45 25.76 -25.55
N GLN A 645 -24.28 25.31 -26.79
CA GLN A 645 -25.24 25.51 -27.87
C GLN A 645 -26.61 24.94 -27.51
N LYS A 646 -26.65 23.72 -26.94
CA LYS A 646 -27.88 23.10 -26.46
C LYS A 646 -28.60 23.93 -25.39
N VAL A 647 -27.87 24.42 -24.38
CA VAL A 647 -28.45 25.28 -23.33
C VAL A 647 -28.96 26.60 -23.91
N GLN A 648 -28.26 27.19 -24.87
CA GLN A 648 -28.72 28.40 -25.56
C GLN A 648 -30.01 28.16 -26.36
N GLN A 649 -30.16 27.00 -27.02
CA GLN A 649 -31.38 26.62 -27.72
C GLN A 649 -32.55 26.40 -26.75
N GLU A 650 -32.33 25.70 -25.64
CA GLU A 650 -33.35 25.46 -24.60
C GLU A 650 -33.80 26.79 -23.94
N LEU A 651 -32.87 27.70 -23.64
CA LEU A 651 -33.16 29.05 -23.13
C LEU A 651 -33.95 29.90 -24.14
N ALA A 652 -33.58 29.88 -25.42
CA ALA A 652 -34.28 30.62 -26.47
C ALA A 652 -35.71 30.10 -26.68
N ALA A 653 -35.91 28.77 -26.65
CA ALA A 653 -37.23 28.16 -26.74
C ALA A 653 -38.10 28.50 -25.52
N ALA A 654 -37.54 28.46 -24.30
CA ALA A 654 -38.25 28.86 -23.09
C ALA A 654 -38.65 30.35 -23.09
N ALA A 655 -37.76 31.24 -23.54
CA ALA A 655 -38.04 32.66 -23.68
C ALA A 655 -39.15 32.94 -24.72
N ALA A 656 -39.12 32.25 -25.88
CA ALA A 656 -40.16 32.36 -26.89
C ALA A 656 -41.53 31.86 -26.39
N ALA A 657 -41.56 30.75 -25.64
CA ALA A 657 -42.78 30.24 -25.02
C ALA A 657 -43.34 31.21 -23.96
N ALA A 658 -42.49 31.78 -23.10
CA ALA A 658 -42.90 32.78 -22.12
C ALA A 658 -43.46 34.05 -22.77
N ALA A 659 -42.82 34.53 -23.85
CA ALA A 659 -43.31 35.66 -24.64
C ALA A 659 -44.69 35.37 -25.26
N ALA A 660 -44.88 34.18 -25.86
CA ALA A 660 -46.15 33.77 -26.44
C ALA A 660 -47.29 33.69 -25.40
N VAL A 661 -47.00 33.20 -24.18
CA VAL A 661 -47.97 33.19 -23.06
C VAL A 661 -48.30 34.61 -22.61
N SER A 662 -47.33 35.52 -22.56
CA SER A 662 -47.57 36.94 -22.19
C SER A 662 -48.37 37.73 -23.23
N ALA A 663 -48.41 37.25 -24.48
CA ALA A 663 -49.13 37.87 -25.60
C ALA A 663 -50.59 37.38 -25.74
N ALA A 664 -51.05 36.43 -24.92
CA ALA A 664 -52.42 35.97 -24.92
C ALA A 664 -53.38 37.03 -24.34
N PRO A 665 -54.46 37.43 -25.03
CA PRO A 665 -55.38 38.44 -24.53
C PRO A 665 -56.20 37.92 -23.35
N VAL A 666 -56.48 38.79 -22.38
CA VAL A 666 -57.38 38.50 -21.25
C VAL A 666 -58.81 38.35 -21.78
N ALA A 667 -59.26 37.11 -21.92
CA ALA A 667 -60.65 36.80 -22.23
C ALA A 667 -61.56 37.04 -21.01
N ASP A 668 -62.80 37.42 -21.29
CA ASP A 668 -63.72 37.94 -20.29
C ASP A 668 -64.16 36.91 -19.22
N ARG A 669 -64.35 37.37 -17.98
CA ARG A 669 -64.89 36.52 -16.91
C ARG A 669 -66.42 36.44 -17.03
N ALA A 670 -66.91 35.45 -17.77
CA ALA A 670 -68.31 35.06 -17.72
C ALA A 670 -68.73 34.68 -16.28
N PRO A 671 -69.95 35.04 -15.83
CA PRO A 671 -70.38 34.81 -14.44
C PRO A 671 -70.69 33.33 -14.14
N LEU A 672 -70.55 32.97 -12.87
CA LEU A 672 -70.84 31.64 -12.32
C LEU A 672 -72.31 31.22 -12.56
N PRO A 673 -72.56 30.01 -13.11
CA PRO A 673 -73.87 29.36 -13.03
C PRO A 673 -74.21 28.99 -11.57
N SER A 674 -75.49 29.07 -11.22
CA SER A 674 -76.00 28.63 -9.91
C SER A 674 -75.98 27.10 -9.74
N ALA A 675 -75.70 26.62 -8.54
CA ALA A 675 -75.58 25.20 -8.24
C ALA A 675 -76.94 24.45 -8.25
N PRO A 676 -77.02 23.26 -8.88
CA PRO A 676 -78.05 22.25 -8.62
C PRO A 676 -77.70 21.38 -7.37
N PRO A 677 -78.66 20.65 -6.80
CA PRO A 677 -78.48 19.95 -5.51
C PRO A 677 -77.76 18.59 -5.61
N ALA A 678 -77.29 18.10 -4.47
CA ALA A 678 -76.56 16.83 -4.36
C ALA A 678 -77.46 15.57 -4.47
N ALA A 679 -76.92 14.51 -5.08
CA ALA A 679 -77.48 13.16 -5.07
C ALA A 679 -76.37 12.08 -5.09
N ALA A 680 -76.70 10.90 -4.58
CA ALA A 680 -75.83 9.79 -4.16
C ALA A 680 -74.80 9.22 -5.16
N ALA A 681 -73.82 8.49 -4.61
CA ALA A 681 -72.81 7.68 -5.33
C ALA A 681 -73.39 6.37 -5.91
N PRO A 682 -72.61 5.65 -6.75
CA PRO A 682 -72.10 4.34 -6.27
C PRO A 682 -70.66 4.00 -6.70
N THR A 683 -70.17 2.87 -6.17
CA THR A 683 -68.90 2.19 -6.54
C THR A 683 -69.18 0.95 -7.44
N PRO A 684 -68.25 0.00 -7.65
CA PRO A 684 -67.34 -0.02 -8.80
C PRO A 684 -67.52 -1.22 -9.77
N ALA A 685 -66.99 -1.12 -10.99
CA ALA A 685 -66.89 -2.24 -11.96
C ALA A 685 -65.63 -2.11 -12.85
N ALA A 686 -65.26 -3.16 -13.60
CA ALA A 686 -63.89 -3.36 -14.11
C ALA A 686 -63.76 -3.52 -15.66
N ALA A 687 -62.53 -3.30 -16.15
CA ALA A 687 -61.96 -3.68 -17.47
C ALA A 687 -62.65 -3.09 -18.74
N ALA A 688 -61.96 -2.59 -19.78
CA ALA A 688 -60.73 -3.03 -20.42
C ALA A 688 -60.22 -1.96 -21.43
N ALA A 689 -59.23 -2.33 -22.26
CA ALA A 689 -58.68 -1.63 -23.42
C ALA A 689 -57.78 -0.38 -23.17
N ALA A 690 -56.55 -0.47 -23.70
CA ALA A 690 -55.61 0.64 -23.95
C ALA A 690 -55.91 1.24 -25.36
N PRO A 691 -55.32 2.38 -25.82
CA PRO A 691 -53.95 2.83 -25.54
C PRO A 691 -53.69 4.34 -25.32
N ALA A 692 -52.45 4.61 -24.87
CA ALA A 692 -51.63 5.81 -25.14
C ALA A 692 -52.20 7.23 -24.89
N GLY A 693 -51.79 7.84 -23.78
CA GLY A 693 -51.80 9.30 -23.58
C GLY A 693 -52.02 9.70 -22.12
N GLY A 694 -51.03 10.30 -21.44
CA GLY A 694 -51.23 10.69 -20.03
C GLY A 694 -50.05 11.19 -19.19
N MET A 695 -48.90 11.56 -19.77
CA MET A 695 -47.70 11.90 -18.96
C MET A 695 -47.77 13.23 -18.19
N ALA A 696 -48.84 14.01 -18.34
CA ALA A 696 -49.00 15.34 -17.74
C ALA A 696 -49.59 15.32 -16.31
N ALA A 697 -50.47 14.35 -15.98
CA ALA A 697 -51.21 14.38 -14.71
C ALA A 697 -50.32 14.10 -13.49
N ALA A 698 -49.50 13.05 -13.54
CA ALA A 698 -48.62 12.65 -12.43
C ALA A 698 -47.56 13.72 -12.07
N ALA A 699 -47.18 14.57 -13.04
CA ALA A 699 -46.24 15.67 -12.79
C ALA A 699 -46.85 16.77 -11.90
N ALA A 700 -48.16 17.01 -11.98
CA ALA A 700 -48.84 18.04 -11.20
C ALA A 700 -48.94 17.68 -9.71
N GLU A 701 -49.31 16.44 -9.39
CA GLU A 701 -49.34 15.97 -7.99
C GLU A 701 -47.94 15.90 -7.37
N ALA A 702 -46.93 15.45 -8.14
CA ALA A 702 -45.54 15.44 -7.69
C ALA A 702 -45.01 16.86 -7.39
N ALA A 703 -45.34 17.85 -8.23
CA ALA A 703 -44.97 19.24 -8.01
C ALA A 703 -45.65 19.84 -6.77
N ALA A 704 -46.94 19.54 -6.55
CA ALA A 704 -47.65 20.00 -5.35
C ALA A 704 -47.07 19.41 -4.05
N ALA A 705 -46.74 18.11 -4.04
CA ALA A 705 -46.09 17.46 -2.91
C ALA A 705 -44.68 18.03 -2.63
N LEU A 706 -43.89 18.28 -3.67
CA LEU A 706 -42.56 18.88 -3.54
C LEU A 706 -42.64 20.32 -3.00
N HIS A 707 -43.62 21.12 -3.43
CA HIS A 707 -43.80 22.49 -2.94
C HIS A 707 -44.16 22.54 -1.45
N LEU A 708 -45.00 21.61 -0.97
CA LEU A 708 -45.33 21.45 0.45
C LEU A 708 -44.11 21.05 1.29
N LEU A 709 -43.28 20.12 0.80
CA LEU A 709 -42.03 19.72 1.45
C LEU A 709 -41.03 20.89 1.54
N LEU A 710 -40.85 21.65 0.45
CA LEU A 710 -39.99 22.84 0.44
C LEU A 710 -40.46 23.92 1.42
N CYS A 711 -41.77 24.15 1.55
CA CYS A 711 -42.31 25.08 2.56
C CYS A 711 -42.03 24.62 3.99
N SER A 712 -42.10 23.31 4.27
CA SER A 712 -41.77 22.78 5.60
C SER A 712 -40.27 22.91 5.92
N ALA A 713 -39.39 22.65 4.95
CA ALA A 713 -37.94 22.81 5.10
C ALA A 713 -37.55 24.28 5.36
N ALA A 714 -38.16 25.22 4.65
CA ALA A 714 -37.96 26.66 4.87
C ALA A 714 -38.43 27.11 6.27
N ALA A 715 -39.56 26.58 6.77
CA ALA A 715 -40.04 26.86 8.12
C ALA A 715 -39.10 26.31 9.21
N VAL A 716 -38.54 25.11 9.02
CA VAL A 716 -37.55 24.53 9.94
C VAL A 716 -36.25 25.34 9.94
N ALA A 717 -35.75 25.75 8.76
CA ALA A 717 -34.56 26.58 8.64
C ALA A 717 -34.73 27.97 9.31
N ALA A 718 -35.91 28.58 9.18
CA ALA A 718 -36.25 29.82 9.87
C ALA A 718 -36.31 29.63 11.41
N ALA A 719 -36.85 28.50 11.88
CA ALA A 719 -36.89 28.18 13.31
C ALA A 719 -35.49 27.96 13.91
N THR A 720 -34.59 27.25 13.21
CA THR A 720 -33.20 27.07 13.67
C THR A 720 -32.39 28.36 13.64
N ALA A 721 -32.61 29.23 12.65
CA ALA A 721 -31.99 30.56 12.61
C ALA A 721 -32.47 31.46 13.77
N ALA A 722 -33.77 31.41 14.10
CA ALA A 722 -34.33 32.13 15.24
C ALA A 722 -33.80 31.59 16.59
N ALA A 723 -33.61 30.27 16.72
CA ALA A 723 -33.01 29.67 17.92
C ALA A 723 -31.55 30.12 18.11
N ALA A 724 -30.72 30.07 17.06
CA ALA A 724 -29.33 30.52 17.11
C ALA A 724 -29.23 32.03 17.42
N ALA A 725 -30.15 32.86 16.92
CA ALA A 725 -30.21 34.28 17.24
C ALA A 725 -30.59 34.54 18.71
N ALA A 726 -31.48 33.73 19.30
CA ALA A 726 -31.83 33.81 20.72
C ALA A 726 -30.67 33.37 21.63
N GLU A 727 -29.94 32.32 21.23
CA GLU A 727 -28.77 31.80 21.96
C GLU A 727 -27.61 32.81 21.94
N ALA A 728 -27.36 33.44 20.78
CA ALA A 728 -26.42 34.55 20.65
C ALA A 728 -26.81 35.78 21.49
N ALA A 729 -28.11 36.07 21.64
CA ALA A 729 -28.59 37.17 22.49
C ALA A 729 -28.42 36.89 23.99
N ALA A 730 -28.49 35.62 24.42
CA ALA A 730 -28.27 35.23 25.81
C ALA A 730 -26.80 35.42 26.26
N ALA A 731 -25.84 35.33 25.33
CA ALA A 731 -24.41 35.42 25.62
C ALA A 731 -23.87 36.84 25.93
N VAL A 732 -24.72 37.88 25.89
CA VAL A 732 -24.30 39.30 26.01
C VAL A 732 -24.90 40.00 27.26
N ALA A 733 -25.55 39.24 28.16
CA ALA A 733 -26.07 39.79 29.42
C ALA A 733 -24.94 39.97 30.48
N PRO A 734 -24.75 41.17 31.06
CA PRO A 734 -23.73 41.39 32.08
C PRO A 734 -24.15 40.83 33.45
N THR A 735 -23.39 39.88 33.98
CA THR A 735 -23.66 39.23 35.27
C THR A 735 -23.44 40.20 36.44
N VAL A 736 -24.50 40.51 37.20
CA VAL A 736 -24.43 41.34 38.41
C VAL A 736 -24.63 40.47 39.66
N LEU A 737 -23.54 40.31 40.42
CA LEU A 737 -23.45 40.02 41.86
C LEU A 737 -24.43 39.01 42.51
N SER A 738 -23.87 37.88 42.94
CA SER A 738 -23.96 37.43 44.34
C SER A 738 -22.72 36.62 44.72
#